data_AF-A0A560J3B8-F1
#
_entry.id   AF-A0A560J3B8-F1
#
_cell.length_a   1.000
_cell.length_b   1.000
_cell.length_c   1.000
_cell.angle_alpha   90.00
_cell.angle_beta   90.00
_cell.angle_gamma   90.00
#
_symmetry.space_group_name_H-M   'P 1'
#
loop_
_entity.id
_entity.type
_entity.pdbx_description
1 polymer ?
#
loop_
_entity_poly.entity_id
_entity_poly.type
_entity_poly.pdbx_seq_one_letter_code
_entity_poly.pdbx_strand_id
1 'polypeptide(L)'
;MAKQAVTRGQGTKKTQQAFLLGASALAIGVGLAAPKSAWASACGSFSTNSTIGSAAHCTAFTWTGTVGTVINNGTLVGNNTGTSSNYTGFSIQGGKTLTAFINNNLIGGTGTTGGIAAIVLTGTPTYTTTSGTISYGISAYTTIGTFVNNAAGVIQSDGGYGAIRMMNGVKVGGFTNAGTILANGNSALNLTGVSIGTLTNSGYIYSSVGGAIDVDVITTISTVGTIINSGMLRGNSGGTGAVNVFGVVGSVNNTGTILNDSGPGVEVRNYGGFGPTAIFHSHVGQDGTLSTLTNSGLISGTTGVSIGAGGSIVNLTNTSIGTIQGGIVISKTSGNASVTHNGYLGTLANNGVIIGSIATGGLIGTLINTGTISATGNAISIGTSGTIAGLNNSGVINGNIVNNSANTFSITGGTGTVLGTFTGASGKGSIINTLSNIVITGGNLFLNDNINVGSGTLISQGTNLTIAAGSTITGNYYNTLSSNTLTTSGLTVTGRVTLITGTIVPSFSSAGNYIVGTAASLIYSPTGISNLGSAFAAVQAPTGAHFSNIGASGTTLIYYNPLMDYVGGAQASVSVGSTVLNGVSTIYPTALYIASTGSLGTLTNSGTIRGNIVNLSANDLSIRGGTLTTIGTLTGYSGSIGTITNTTSNVVLVSGNLRINDVINVGTNTLVNNGANVTFGTLGTISLTGNFAQTSTLGTLSLGTNLLSISGAASIAGTVLSNFTTTVNHTVGEAITLISADGGLNLSYGTLTGVVSSSGTGINVTGTTVGNYLLAMVQNYYIAGTYGTITNTGTLTAASAVYVASTGTLGAVSNTGVIQGSIVNNSVRDLTLLGGSAGTFGTFTGLTGTLPGSIVNTASNVTLSGNVALNDHVNVTGHTLVNNGGSLYLGSIISVTGNYSQTGGTLAELSAINGGELIVSGAAVVSGVNYTVVGATGAYHYLQGPAGATPIIAGGVGSSYTSITYDSGV
;
A
#
# COMPACT_ATOMS: atom_id res chain seq x y z
N MET A 1 -37.00 14.57 12.81
CA MET A 1 -37.79 15.80 12.60
C MET A 1 -37.60 16.16 11.12
N ALA A 2 -38.60 16.46 10.27
CA ALA A 2 -40.07 16.47 10.37
C ALA A 2 -40.63 16.02 8.96
N LYS A 3 -41.90 15.92 8.52
CA LYS A 3 -43.21 16.54 8.85
C LYS A 3 -43.30 18.05 8.53
N GLN A 4 -44.37 18.62 7.96
CA GLN A 4 -45.59 18.12 7.26
C GLN A 4 -46.14 19.33 6.43
N ALA A 5 -47.04 19.27 5.44
CA ALA A 5 -47.88 18.20 4.87
C ALA A 5 -48.16 18.49 3.36
N VAL A 6 -48.41 17.47 2.51
CA VAL A 6 -49.73 17.11 1.95
C VAL A 6 -50.51 18.21 1.20
N THR A 7 -50.75 17.97 -0.09
CA THR A 7 -52.02 18.31 -0.76
C THR A 7 -52.54 17.05 -1.47
N ARG A 8 -53.85 16.78 -1.42
CA ARG A 8 -54.49 15.63 -2.11
C ARG A 8 -55.26 16.08 -3.35
N GLY A 9 -55.15 15.32 -4.44
CA GLY A 9 -56.12 15.31 -5.53
C GLY A 9 -56.30 13.87 -6.00
N GLN A 10 -57.54 13.37 -6.05
CA GLN A 10 -57.83 12.05 -6.63
C GLN A 10 -58.35 12.18 -8.06
N GLY A 11 -57.84 11.32 -8.94
CA GLY A 11 -58.33 11.11 -10.30
C GLY A 11 -57.98 9.69 -10.73
N THR A 12 -58.97 8.81 -10.80
CA THR A 12 -58.76 7.37 -10.96
C THR A 12 -58.67 6.95 -12.42
N LYS A 13 -57.52 6.39 -12.83
CA LYS A 13 -57.40 5.39 -13.92
C LYS A 13 -56.00 4.75 -13.91
N LYS A 14 -55.83 3.69 -13.09
CA LYS A 14 -54.70 2.76 -13.23
C LYS A 14 -55.09 1.64 -14.18
N THR A 15 -54.61 1.69 -15.42
CA THR A 15 -54.61 0.53 -16.32
C THR A 15 -53.56 -0.48 -15.83
N GLN A 16 -53.99 -1.41 -14.97
CA GLN A 16 -53.20 -2.59 -14.66
C GLN A 16 -53.18 -3.52 -15.88
N GLN A 17 -52.13 -3.41 -16.71
CA GLN A 17 -51.76 -4.52 -17.58
C GLN A 17 -51.16 -5.62 -16.69
N ALA A 18 -52.00 -6.59 -16.31
CA ALA A 18 -51.55 -7.78 -15.61
C ALA A 18 -50.61 -8.57 -16.52
N PHE A 19 -49.39 -8.86 -16.04
CA PHE A 19 -48.44 -9.67 -16.78
C PHE A 19 -48.96 -11.11 -16.83
N LEU A 20 -49.28 -11.59 -18.04
CA LEU A 20 -50.07 -12.79 -18.23
C LEU A 20 -49.24 -14.06 -17.99
N LEU A 21 -49.12 -14.48 -16.74
CA LEU A 21 -48.55 -15.77 -16.36
C LEU A 21 -49.43 -16.89 -16.94
N GLY A 22 -48.99 -17.45 -18.07
CA GLY A 22 -49.66 -18.50 -18.83
C GLY A 22 -49.65 -19.87 -18.16
N ALA A 23 -50.20 -19.96 -16.95
CA ALA A 23 -50.57 -21.23 -16.32
C ALA A 23 -51.82 -21.80 -17.01
N SER A 24 -51.63 -22.31 -18.23
CA SER A 24 -52.69 -22.87 -19.09
C SER A 24 -53.19 -24.22 -18.58
N ALA A 25 -53.77 -24.23 -17.37
CA ALA A 25 -54.65 -25.27 -16.88
C ALA A 25 -55.97 -25.23 -17.67
N LEU A 26 -55.90 -25.59 -18.96
CA LEU A 26 -57.07 -25.77 -19.82
C LEU A 26 -57.80 -27.05 -19.37
N ALA A 27 -58.57 -26.93 -18.30
CA ALA A 27 -59.52 -27.92 -17.86
C ALA A 27 -60.64 -28.01 -18.91
N ILE A 28 -60.42 -28.82 -19.95
CA ILE A 28 -61.43 -29.08 -20.98
C ILE A 28 -62.63 -29.73 -20.29
N GLY A 29 -63.74 -29.01 -20.25
CA GLY A 29 -65.04 -29.51 -19.78
C GLY A 29 -65.65 -30.51 -20.75
N VAL A 30 -65.03 -31.68 -20.91
CA VAL A 30 -65.67 -32.86 -21.52
C VAL A 30 -66.63 -33.50 -20.52
N GLY A 31 -67.82 -33.87 -20.98
CA GLY A 31 -68.93 -34.30 -20.14
C GLY A 31 -68.58 -35.47 -19.21
N LEU A 32 -69.00 -35.34 -17.94
CA LEU A 32 -68.61 -36.24 -16.85
C LEU A 32 -69.35 -37.59 -16.86
N ALA A 33 -69.16 -38.38 -17.91
CA ALA A 33 -69.34 -39.82 -17.82
C ALA A 33 -68.29 -40.37 -16.85
N ALA A 34 -68.73 -40.81 -15.67
CA ALA A 34 -67.83 -41.23 -14.59
C ALA A 34 -66.87 -42.33 -15.08
N PRO A 35 -65.53 -42.14 -14.97
CA PRO A 35 -64.57 -43.13 -15.46
C PRO A 35 -64.71 -44.43 -14.67
N LYS A 36 -64.78 -45.56 -15.38
CA LYS A 36 -64.98 -46.88 -14.78
C LYS A 36 -63.74 -47.25 -13.95
N SER A 37 -63.85 -47.16 -12.63
CA SER A 37 -62.73 -47.41 -11.71
C SER A 37 -62.31 -48.87 -11.77
N ALA A 38 -61.09 -49.13 -12.24
CA ALA A 38 -60.50 -50.47 -12.18
C ALA A 38 -60.10 -50.79 -10.73
N TRP A 39 -60.76 -51.77 -10.12
CA TRP A 39 -60.30 -52.44 -8.89
C TRP A 39 -59.41 -53.62 -9.27
N ALA A 40 -58.45 -53.96 -8.40
CA ALA A 40 -57.22 -54.65 -8.80
C ALA A 40 -57.40 -56.13 -9.22
N SER A 41 -56.65 -56.54 -10.26
CA SER A 41 -56.04 -57.88 -10.41
C SER A 41 -55.36 -58.04 -11.77
N ALA A 42 -56.02 -57.64 -12.87
CA ALA A 42 -55.44 -57.64 -14.21
C ALA A 42 -55.99 -56.47 -15.05
N CYS A 43 -55.10 -55.57 -15.46
CA CYS A 43 -55.46 -54.42 -16.30
C CYS A 43 -55.13 -54.75 -17.76
N GLY A 44 -56.12 -54.57 -18.64
CA GLY A 44 -56.03 -54.98 -20.05
C GLY A 44 -55.84 -53.81 -21.01
N SER A 45 -56.40 -53.97 -22.22
CA SER A 45 -56.48 -52.90 -23.21
C SER A 45 -57.71 -52.02 -22.98
N PHE A 46 -57.54 -50.70 -23.10
CA PHE A 46 -58.61 -49.71 -22.96
C PHE A 46 -58.75 -48.84 -24.22
N SER A 47 -60.00 -48.44 -24.51
CA SER A 47 -60.35 -47.67 -25.71
C SER A 47 -61.16 -46.38 -25.43
N THR A 48 -61.43 -46.08 -24.16
CA THR A 48 -62.21 -44.91 -23.68
C THR A 48 -61.62 -44.36 -22.38
N ASN A 49 -62.10 -43.19 -21.93
CA ASN A 49 -61.62 -42.51 -20.72
C ASN A 49 -61.50 -43.44 -19.51
N SER A 50 -60.29 -43.51 -18.94
CA SER A 50 -59.92 -44.51 -17.93
C SER A 50 -59.21 -43.88 -16.73
N THR A 51 -59.49 -44.37 -15.52
CA THR A 51 -58.82 -43.94 -14.30
C THR A 51 -58.48 -45.14 -13.42
N ILE A 52 -57.19 -45.32 -13.18
CA ILE A 52 -56.64 -46.36 -12.31
C ILE A 52 -56.61 -45.79 -10.89
N GLY A 53 -57.31 -46.45 -9.96
CA GLY A 53 -57.43 -46.00 -8.57
C GLY A 53 -56.11 -46.10 -7.80
N SER A 54 -55.95 -45.35 -6.71
CA SER A 54 -54.70 -45.30 -5.94
C SER A 54 -54.27 -46.63 -5.32
N ALA A 55 -55.23 -47.50 -5.00
CA ALA A 55 -54.98 -48.87 -4.50
C ALA A 55 -54.89 -49.93 -5.60
N ALA A 56 -54.93 -49.56 -6.89
CA ALA A 56 -54.90 -50.53 -7.98
C ALA A 56 -53.46 -50.89 -8.37
N HIS A 57 -53.20 -52.20 -8.49
CA HIS A 57 -51.98 -52.75 -9.05
C HIS A 57 -52.31 -53.44 -10.38
N CYS A 58 -51.58 -53.08 -11.43
CA CYS A 58 -51.77 -53.52 -12.82
C CYS A 58 -50.48 -54.12 -13.38
N THR A 59 -50.57 -55.22 -14.12
CA THR A 59 -49.44 -55.95 -14.73
C THR A 59 -49.03 -55.47 -16.14
N ALA A 60 -49.92 -54.73 -16.81
CA ALA A 60 -49.69 -54.03 -18.07
C ALA A 60 -50.83 -53.02 -18.31
N PHE A 61 -50.69 -52.17 -19.32
CA PHE A 61 -51.78 -51.35 -19.87
C PHE A 61 -51.51 -51.07 -21.35
N THR A 62 -52.53 -51.17 -22.22
CA THR A 62 -52.42 -50.80 -23.64
C THR A 62 -53.59 -49.92 -24.08
N TRP A 63 -53.31 -48.74 -24.64
CA TRP A 63 -54.33 -47.91 -25.28
C TRP A 63 -54.58 -48.37 -26.73
N THR A 64 -55.85 -48.67 -27.04
CA THR A 64 -56.32 -49.08 -28.38
C THR A 64 -57.42 -48.19 -28.96
N GLY A 65 -57.85 -47.17 -28.20
CA GLY A 65 -58.90 -46.21 -28.57
C GLY A 65 -58.44 -45.15 -29.58
N THR A 66 -59.39 -44.35 -30.06
CA THR A 66 -59.09 -43.28 -31.06
C THR A 66 -58.91 -41.91 -30.41
N VAL A 67 -59.62 -41.63 -29.31
CA VAL A 67 -59.60 -40.37 -28.55
C VAL A 67 -59.92 -40.69 -27.08
N GLY A 68 -59.33 -39.99 -26.12
CA GLY A 68 -59.65 -40.14 -24.69
C GLY A 68 -58.48 -39.88 -23.74
N THR A 69 -58.75 -39.95 -22.44
CA THR A 69 -57.79 -39.64 -21.37
C THR A 69 -57.55 -40.83 -20.46
N VAL A 70 -56.29 -41.08 -20.10
CA VAL A 70 -55.87 -42.11 -19.12
C VAL A 70 -55.19 -41.43 -17.94
N ILE A 71 -55.69 -41.68 -16.73
CA ILE A 71 -55.14 -41.19 -15.46
C ILE A 71 -54.68 -42.38 -14.61
N ASN A 72 -53.39 -42.46 -14.32
CA ASN A 72 -52.84 -43.41 -13.35
C ASN A 72 -52.65 -42.75 -11.98
N ASN A 73 -53.44 -43.16 -10.98
CA ASN A 73 -53.15 -42.85 -9.57
C ASN A 73 -52.57 -44.07 -8.82
N GLY A 74 -52.53 -45.25 -9.45
CA GLY A 74 -52.09 -46.52 -8.86
C GLY A 74 -50.71 -46.97 -9.37
N THR A 75 -50.48 -48.27 -9.34
CA THR A 75 -49.21 -48.90 -9.70
C THR A 75 -49.34 -49.70 -11.01
N LEU A 76 -48.69 -49.24 -12.08
CA LEU A 76 -48.52 -49.98 -13.33
C LEU A 76 -47.13 -50.64 -13.34
N VAL A 77 -47.04 -51.98 -13.36
CA VAL A 77 -45.75 -52.69 -13.35
C VAL A 77 -45.76 -53.79 -14.41
N GLY A 78 -44.96 -53.61 -15.46
CA GLY A 78 -44.80 -54.58 -16.55
C GLY A 78 -44.38 -55.96 -16.03
N ASN A 79 -45.11 -56.99 -16.46
CA ASN A 79 -44.89 -58.39 -16.07
C ASN A 79 -43.61 -58.99 -16.68
N ASN A 80 -42.87 -59.77 -15.90
CA ASN A 80 -41.66 -60.49 -16.31
C ASN A 80 -41.79 -61.99 -15.98
N THR A 81 -42.28 -62.77 -16.95
CA THR A 81 -42.44 -64.23 -16.82
C THR A 81 -42.03 -64.95 -18.11
N GLY A 82 -40.76 -64.84 -18.52
CA GLY A 82 -40.20 -65.62 -19.63
C GLY A 82 -39.04 -64.95 -20.36
N THR A 83 -38.14 -65.75 -20.93
CA THR A 83 -36.86 -65.31 -21.53
C THR A 83 -36.97 -64.67 -22.92
N SER A 84 -38.17 -64.30 -23.37
CA SER A 84 -38.35 -63.57 -24.64
C SER A 84 -39.62 -62.71 -24.66
N SER A 85 -39.47 -61.46 -25.07
CA SER A 85 -40.53 -60.55 -25.55
C SER A 85 -41.56 -60.05 -24.52
N ASN A 86 -41.47 -58.74 -24.25
CA ASN A 86 -42.58 -57.80 -23.97
C ASN A 86 -43.52 -58.09 -22.77
N TYR A 87 -43.59 -57.17 -21.80
CA TYR A 87 -44.77 -56.29 -21.62
C TYR A 87 -44.38 -54.99 -20.90
N THR A 88 -44.85 -53.86 -21.43
CA THR A 88 -44.66 -52.52 -20.86
C THR A 88 -45.66 -52.26 -19.73
N GLY A 89 -45.26 -51.48 -18.72
CA GLY A 89 -46.22 -50.95 -17.73
C GLY A 89 -47.34 -50.13 -18.38
N PHE A 90 -47.03 -49.38 -19.45
CA PHE A 90 -48.00 -48.68 -20.29
C PHE A 90 -47.55 -48.60 -21.76
N SER A 91 -48.47 -48.79 -22.70
CA SER A 91 -48.22 -48.52 -24.13
C SER A 91 -49.41 -47.92 -24.86
N ILE A 92 -49.12 -47.33 -26.02
CA ILE A 92 -50.13 -46.85 -26.98
C ILE A 92 -49.92 -47.58 -28.31
N GLN A 93 -50.97 -48.24 -28.81
CA GLN A 93 -50.97 -49.00 -30.06
C GLN A 93 -50.72 -48.08 -31.29
N GLY A 94 -49.98 -48.58 -32.28
CA GLY A 94 -49.69 -47.87 -33.53
C GLY A 94 -50.96 -47.35 -34.24
N GLY A 95 -50.87 -46.15 -34.79
CA GLY A 95 -51.99 -45.50 -35.51
C GLY A 95 -53.14 -45.01 -34.62
N LYS A 96 -53.03 -45.12 -33.29
CA LYS A 96 -54.01 -44.58 -32.32
C LYS A 96 -53.58 -43.21 -31.81
N THR A 97 -54.56 -42.45 -31.32
CA THR A 97 -54.32 -41.17 -30.63
C THR A 97 -54.87 -41.25 -29.21
N LEU A 98 -54.16 -40.62 -28.26
CA LEU A 98 -54.56 -40.46 -26.87
C LEU A 98 -54.56 -38.97 -26.55
N THR A 99 -55.66 -38.45 -25.98
CA THR A 99 -55.82 -37.02 -25.70
C THR A 99 -54.91 -36.55 -24.57
N ALA A 100 -54.91 -37.29 -23.46
CA ALA A 100 -54.02 -37.04 -22.34
C ALA A 100 -53.62 -38.34 -21.62
N PHE A 101 -52.33 -38.45 -21.30
CA PHE A 101 -51.78 -39.41 -20.33
C PHE A 101 -51.32 -38.65 -19.09
N ILE A 102 -51.80 -39.05 -17.92
CA ILE A 102 -51.48 -38.42 -16.62
C ILE A 102 -51.02 -39.51 -15.67
N ASN A 103 -49.76 -39.47 -15.22
CA ASN A 103 -49.25 -40.38 -14.20
C ASN A 103 -49.01 -39.64 -12.87
N ASN A 104 -49.75 -39.98 -11.82
CA ASN A 104 -49.62 -39.38 -10.49
C ASN A 104 -48.93 -40.31 -9.47
N ASN A 105 -48.54 -41.52 -9.87
CA ASN A 105 -47.95 -42.54 -8.99
C ASN A 105 -46.94 -43.39 -9.79
N LEU A 106 -46.87 -44.72 -9.58
CA LEU A 106 -45.81 -45.57 -10.11
C LEU A 106 -46.15 -46.18 -11.47
N ILE A 107 -45.20 -46.07 -12.40
CA ILE A 107 -45.09 -46.90 -13.61
C ILE A 107 -43.70 -47.55 -13.60
N GLY A 108 -43.61 -48.83 -13.92
CA GLY A 108 -42.34 -49.55 -13.98
C GLY A 108 -42.39 -50.87 -14.74
N GLY A 109 -41.32 -51.63 -14.62
CA GLY A 109 -41.19 -53.01 -15.09
C GLY A 109 -40.42 -53.84 -14.07
N THR A 110 -40.36 -55.16 -14.30
CA THR A 110 -39.71 -56.14 -13.39
C THR A 110 -38.48 -56.82 -14.01
N GLY A 111 -37.89 -56.21 -15.04
CA GLY A 111 -36.69 -56.71 -15.73
C GLY A 111 -35.38 -56.26 -15.08
N THR A 112 -34.35 -57.10 -15.17
CA THR A 112 -32.97 -56.70 -14.85
C THR A 112 -32.37 -55.79 -15.94
N THR A 113 -31.17 -55.26 -15.67
CA THR A 113 -30.43 -54.29 -16.47
C THR A 113 -30.46 -54.60 -17.98
N GLY A 114 -31.03 -53.69 -18.79
CA GLY A 114 -31.11 -53.81 -20.26
C GLY A 114 -32.52 -53.98 -20.85
N GLY A 115 -33.58 -54.01 -20.04
CA GLY A 115 -34.96 -54.18 -20.50
C GLY A 115 -35.55 -53.05 -21.37
N ILE A 116 -36.70 -53.35 -21.99
CA ILE A 116 -37.54 -52.40 -22.75
C ILE A 116 -38.12 -51.34 -21.79
N ALA A 117 -38.29 -50.11 -22.28
CA ALA A 117 -38.83 -49.01 -21.50
C ALA A 117 -40.23 -49.29 -20.92
N ALA A 118 -40.50 -48.84 -19.69
CA ALA A 118 -41.79 -49.08 -19.04
C ALA A 118 -42.97 -48.36 -19.72
N ILE A 119 -42.67 -47.27 -20.46
CA ILE A 119 -43.59 -46.63 -21.40
C ILE A 119 -43.07 -46.82 -22.84
N VAL A 120 -43.93 -47.33 -23.73
CA VAL A 120 -43.66 -47.35 -25.19
C VAL A 120 -44.78 -46.66 -25.98
N LEU A 121 -44.43 -45.62 -26.72
CA LEU A 121 -45.35 -44.79 -27.50
C LEU A 121 -45.21 -45.10 -29.00
N THR A 122 -46.10 -45.97 -29.52
CA THR A 122 -46.23 -46.20 -30.98
C THR A 122 -47.48 -45.53 -31.58
N GLY A 123 -48.50 -45.28 -30.75
CA GLY A 123 -49.57 -44.30 -31.01
C GLY A 123 -49.29 -42.95 -30.34
N THR A 124 -49.98 -41.92 -30.80
CA THR A 124 -49.69 -40.49 -30.61
C THR A 124 -50.41 -39.91 -29.38
N PRO A 125 -49.73 -39.58 -28.26
CA PRO A 125 -50.33 -38.80 -27.19
C PRO A 125 -50.27 -37.30 -27.50
N THR A 126 -51.39 -36.58 -27.47
CA THR A 126 -51.38 -35.11 -27.61
C THR A 126 -50.93 -34.40 -26.34
N TYR A 127 -51.06 -35.04 -25.17
CA TYR A 127 -50.53 -34.53 -23.90
C TYR A 127 -50.06 -35.70 -23.03
N THR A 128 -48.85 -35.59 -22.47
CA THR A 128 -48.26 -36.56 -21.54
C THR A 128 -47.72 -35.80 -20.34
N THR A 129 -48.14 -36.17 -19.14
CA THR A 129 -47.58 -35.61 -17.90
C THR A 129 -47.35 -36.67 -16.83
N THR A 130 -46.31 -36.47 -16.00
CA THR A 130 -46.07 -37.27 -14.80
C THR A 130 -45.75 -36.39 -13.59
N SER A 131 -46.39 -36.69 -12.47
CA SER A 131 -46.11 -36.20 -11.12
C SER A 131 -45.60 -37.31 -10.20
N GLY A 132 -45.59 -38.56 -10.68
CA GLY A 132 -45.05 -39.73 -9.97
C GLY A 132 -43.85 -40.35 -10.70
N THR A 133 -43.48 -41.55 -10.27
CA THR A 133 -42.27 -42.26 -10.73
C THR A 133 -42.52 -43.11 -11.98
N ILE A 134 -41.61 -43.03 -12.95
CA ILE A 134 -41.50 -43.90 -14.11
C ILE A 134 -40.12 -44.57 -14.05
N SER A 135 -40.07 -45.81 -13.59
CA SER A 135 -38.85 -46.65 -13.58
C SER A 135 -38.69 -47.36 -14.92
N TYR A 136 -37.45 -47.55 -15.37
CA TYR A 136 -37.08 -48.01 -16.73
C TYR A 136 -37.51 -47.06 -17.86
N GLY A 137 -37.83 -45.80 -17.57
CA GLY A 137 -37.94 -44.74 -18.57
C GLY A 137 -39.01 -44.92 -19.67
N ILE A 138 -38.79 -44.22 -20.78
CA ILE A 138 -39.75 -44.00 -21.87
C ILE A 138 -39.08 -44.20 -23.23
N SER A 139 -39.74 -44.88 -24.17
CA SER A 139 -39.35 -44.93 -25.59
C SER A 139 -40.48 -44.48 -26.50
N ALA A 140 -40.22 -43.49 -27.35
CA ALA A 140 -41.18 -42.93 -28.30
C ALA A 140 -40.75 -43.13 -29.76
N TYR A 141 -41.71 -43.53 -30.60
CA TYR A 141 -41.54 -43.82 -32.03
C TYR A 141 -42.59 -43.10 -32.91
N THR A 142 -43.32 -42.14 -32.35
CA THR A 142 -44.30 -41.29 -33.05
C THR A 142 -44.42 -39.93 -32.36
N THR A 143 -45.18 -39.02 -32.97
CA THR A 143 -45.42 -37.65 -32.47
C THR A 143 -45.99 -37.65 -31.04
N ILE A 144 -45.53 -36.68 -30.24
CA ILE A 144 -46.05 -36.31 -28.92
C ILE A 144 -46.47 -34.83 -29.02
N GLY A 145 -47.67 -34.47 -28.58
CA GLY A 145 -48.08 -33.05 -28.60
C GLY A 145 -47.29 -32.24 -27.58
N THR A 146 -47.47 -32.54 -26.29
CA THR A 146 -46.71 -31.93 -25.19
C THR A 146 -46.27 -32.99 -24.17
N PHE A 147 -45.06 -32.85 -23.64
CA PHE A 147 -44.50 -33.70 -22.58
C PHE A 147 -44.15 -32.88 -21.34
N VAL A 148 -44.60 -33.30 -20.14
CA VAL A 148 -44.37 -32.56 -18.88
C VAL A 148 -44.02 -33.48 -17.71
N ASN A 149 -42.77 -33.47 -17.26
CA ASN A 149 -42.39 -34.01 -15.94
C ASN A 149 -42.56 -32.91 -14.89
N ASN A 150 -43.54 -33.04 -14.00
CA ASN A 150 -43.84 -32.06 -12.95
C ASN A 150 -42.80 -32.14 -11.81
N ALA A 151 -42.77 -31.15 -10.91
CA ALA A 151 -41.74 -31.04 -9.87
C ALA A 151 -41.62 -32.25 -8.92
N ALA A 152 -42.69 -33.03 -8.74
CA ALA A 152 -42.67 -34.28 -7.95
C ALA A 152 -42.35 -35.54 -8.78
N GLY A 153 -42.35 -35.43 -10.12
CA GLY A 153 -42.19 -36.56 -11.02
C GLY A 153 -40.73 -36.99 -11.19
N VAL A 154 -40.52 -38.30 -11.29
CA VAL A 154 -39.21 -38.93 -11.43
C VAL A 154 -39.23 -39.87 -12.62
N ILE A 155 -38.31 -39.73 -13.56
CA ILE A 155 -38.17 -40.61 -14.73
C ILE A 155 -36.77 -41.20 -14.68
N GLN A 156 -36.65 -42.49 -14.35
CA GLN A 156 -35.37 -43.14 -14.11
C GLN A 156 -35.19 -44.38 -14.98
N SER A 157 -33.96 -44.66 -15.44
CA SER A 157 -33.66 -45.84 -16.27
C SER A 157 -32.23 -46.32 -16.12
N ASP A 158 -32.08 -47.59 -15.74
CA ASP A 158 -30.81 -48.30 -15.68
C ASP A 158 -30.51 -49.09 -16.98
N GLY A 159 -31.32 -48.89 -18.02
CA GLY A 159 -31.16 -49.52 -19.33
C GLY A 159 -30.27 -48.72 -20.29
N GLY A 160 -29.63 -49.42 -21.23
CA GLY A 160 -28.79 -48.84 -22.30
C GLY A 160 -29.53 -47.97 -23.34
N TYR A 161 -30.80 -47.62 -23.07
CA TYR A 161 -31.65 -46.77 -23.92
C TYR A 161 -31.88 -45.37 -23.35
N GLY A 162 -31.37 -45.07 -22.15
CA GLY A 162 -31.58 -43.76 -21.50
C GLY A 162 -32.90 -43.67 -20.73
N ALA A 163 -33.17 -42.52 -20.13
CA ALA A 163 -34.40 -42.28 -19.36
C ALA A 163 -35.58 -41.91 -20.27
N ILE A 164 -35.32 -41.14 -21.32
CA ILE A 164 -36.27 -40.87 -22.39
C ILE A 164 -35.54 -41.00 -23.74
N ARG A 165 -36.01 -41.94 -24.55
CA ARG A 165 -35.54 -42.20 -25.91
C ARG A 165 -36.60 -41.77 -26.91
N MET A 166 -36.21 -41.00 -27.92
CA MET A 166 -37.09 -40.58 -29.01
C MET A 166 -36.39 -40.85 -30.34
N MET A 167 -37.07 -41.54 -31.26
CA MET A 167 -36.48 -41.96 -32.54
C MET A 167 -37.45 -41.89 -33.73
N ASN A 168 -36.91 -42.01 -34.95
CA ASN A 168 -37.67 -42.31 -36.17
C ASN A 168 -38.72 -41.24 -36.56
N GLY A 169 -38.37 -39.96 -36.47
CA GLY A 169 -39.23 -38.86 -36.93
C GLY A 169 -40.27 -38.39 -35.90
N VAL A 170 -40.11 -38.76 -34.62
CA VAL A 170 -40.88 -38.18 -33.50
C VAL A 170 -40.84 -36.65 -33.57
N LYS A 171 -42.02 -36.03 -33.51
CA LYS A 171 -42.17 -34.58 -33.33
C LYS A 171 -42.69 -34.32 -31.91
N VAL A 172 -42.19 -33.29 -31.25
CA VAL A 172 -42.62 -32.84 -29.92
C VAL A 172 -42.92 -31.35 -29.96
N GLY A 173 -44.17 -30.97 -29.72
CA GLY A 173 -44.59 -29.56 -29.72
C GLY A 173 -43.92 -28.77 -28.58
N GLY A 174 -43.88 -29.36 -27.38
CA GLY A 174 -43.12 -28.84 -26.25
C GLY A 174 -42.76 -29.91 -25.23
N PHE A 175 -41.58 -29.78 -24.63
CA PHE A 175 -41.07 -30.66 -23.58
C PHE A 175 -40.70 -29.81 -22.35
N THR A 176 -41.17 -30.20 -21.17
CA THR A 176 -40.91 -29.51 -19.91
C THR A 176 -40.49 -30.51 -18.82
N ASN A 177 -39.38 -30.24 -18.13
CA ASN A 177 -38.95 -30.96 -16.94
C ASN A 177 -38.78 -29.99 -15.75
N ALA A 178 -39.64 -30.13 -14.75
CA ALA A 178 -39.49 -29.52 -13.43
C ALA A 178 -39.06 -30.53 -12.35
N GLY A 179 -39.22 -31.84 -12.61
CA GLY A 179 -38.82 -32.92 -11.72
C GLY A 179 -37.44 -33.50 -12.05
N THR A 180 -37.25 -34.79 -11.76
CA THR A 180 -35.98 -35.49 -11.96
C THR A 180 -36.04 -36.44 -13.16
N ILE A 181 -35.01 -36.42 -14.01
CA ILE A 181 -34.76 -37.39 -15.07
C ILE A 181 -33.35 -37.98 -14.85
N LEU A 182 -33.24 -39.31 -14.75
CA LEU A 182 -32.03 -40.03 -14.32
C LEU A 182 -31.74 -41.23 -15.24
N ALA A 183 -30.58 -41.27 -15.88
CA ALA A 183 -30.15 -42.43 -16.68
C ALA A 183 -28.81 -42.99 -16.24
N ASN A 184 -28.76 -44.29 -15.95
CA ASN A 184 -27.54 -44.96 -15.47
C ASN A 184 -26.84 -45.83 -16.54
N GLY A 185 -27.38 -45.89 -17.77
CA GLY A 185 -26.85 -46.72 -18.86
C GLY A 185 -26.68 -46.06 -20.23
N ASN A 186 -27.17 -44.82 -20.44
CA ASN A 186 -27.01 -44.03 -21.67
C ASN A 186 -27.38 -42.56 -21.39
N SER A 187 -27.25 -41.67 -22.37
CA SER A 187 -27.71 -40.27 -22.31
C SER A 187 -29.15 -40.15 -21.78
N ALA A 188 -29.44 -39.15 -20.95
CA ALA A 188 -30.69 -39.09 -20.20
C ALA A 188 -31.90 -38.80 -21.10
N LEU A 189 -31.75 -37.82 -21.99
CA LEU A 189 -32.64 -37.60 -23.13
C LEU A 189 -31.86 -37.89 -24.43
N ASN A 190 -32.15 -39.03 -25.04
CA ASN A 190 -31.56 -39.49 -26.30
C ASN A 190 -32.51 -39.15 -27.47
N LEU A 191 -32.12 -38.19 -28.32
CA LEU A 191 -32.94 -37.64 -29.40
C LEU A 191 -32.33 -37.96 -30.76
N THR A 192 -32.81 -39.00 -31.44
CA THR A 192 -32.18 -39.50 -32.67
C THR A 192 -33.13 -39.45 -33.87
N GLY A 193 -33.00 -38.43 -34.71
CA GLY A 193 -33.95 -38.13 -35.79
C GLY A 193 -35.29 -37.58 -35.29
N VAL A 194 -35.23 -36.63 -34.36
CA VAL A 194 -36.39 -36.06 -33.62
C VAL A 194 -36.54 -34.58 -33.93
N SER A 195 -37.75 -34.02 -33.85
CA SER A 195 -37.96 -32.56 -33.90
C SER A 195 -38.69 -32.07 -32.66
N ILE A 196 -38.02 -31.25 -31.83
CA ILE A 196 -38.61 -30.61 -30.64
C ILE A 196 -38.68 -29.11 -30.84
N GLY A 197 -39.85 -28.50 -30.61
CA GLY A 197 -40.02 -27.04 -30.62
C GLY A 197 -39.20 -26.37 -29.51
N THR A 198 -39.63 -26.57 -28.26
CA THR A 198 -38.93 -26.07 -27.07
C THR A 198 -38.75 -27.19 -26.03
N LEU A 199 -37.57 -27.25 -25.44
CA LEU A 199 -37.20 -28.12 -24.32
C LEU A 199 -36.85 -27.23 -23.12
N THR A 200 -37.69 -27.22 -22.10
CA THR A 200 -37.48 -26.44 -20.87
C THR A 200 -37.10 -27.35 -19.71
N ASN A 201 -35.97 -27.08 -19.06
CA ASN A 201 -35.57 -27.72 -17.80
C ASN A 201 -35.50 -26.68 -16.67
N SER A 202 -36.33 -26.84 -15.65
CA SER A 202 -36.17 -26.20 -14.33
C SER A 202 -35.83 -27.20 -13.22
N GLY A 203 -35.93 -28.51 -13.51
CA GLY A 203 -35.57 -29.60 -12.59
C GLY A 203 -34.16 -30.14 -12.82
N TYR A 204 -33.98 -31.43 -12.57
CA TYR A 204 -32.71 -32.15 -12.73
C TYR A 204 -32.79 -33.14 -13.90
N ILE A 205 -31.81 -33.11 -14.80
CA ILE A 205 -31.59 -34.13 -15.83
C ILE A 205 -30.14 -34.62 -15.71
N TYR A 206 -29.96 -35.91 -15.44
CA TYR A 206 -28.65 -36.54 -15.20
C TYR A 206 -28.47 -37.81 -16.00
N SER A 207 -27.27 -37.97 -16.58
CA SER A 207 -26.76 -39.29 -16.99
C SER A 207 -25.43 -39.59 -16.29
N SER A 208 -25.27 -40.84 -15.83
CA SER A 208 -23.97 -41.32 -15.34
C SER A 208 -23.01 -41.69 -16.46
N VAL A 209 -23.49 -41.91 -17.69
CA VAL A 209 -22.70 -42.40 -18.83
C VAL A 209 -22.67 -41.40 -19.99
N GLY A 210 -23.83 -40.95 -20.47
CA GLY A 210 -23.93 -40.06 -21.63
C GLY A 210 -24.09 -38.59 -21.26
N GLY A 211 -24.64 -37.82 -22.20
CA GLY A 211 -25.08 -36.46 -21.96
C GLY A 211 -26.39 -36.40 -21.15
N ALA A 212 -26.70 -35.25 -20.56
CA ALA A 212 -28.05 -34.99 -20.07
C ALA A 212 -29.04 -34.83 -21.24
N ILE A 213 -28.61 -34.16 -22.31
CA ILE A 213 -29.34 -34.01 -23.57
C ILE A 213 -28.39 -34.36 -24.73
N ASP A 214 -28.83 -35.23 -25.62
CA ASP A 214 -28.03 -35.75 -26.73
C ASP A 214 -28.83 -35.63 -28.03
N VAL A 215 -28.43 -34.68 -28.88
CA VAL A 215 -29.11 -34.30 -30.14
C VAL A 215 -28.40 -34.99 -31.31
N ASP A 216 -28.82 -36.21 -31.58
CA ASP A 216 -28.10 -37.24 -32.35
C ASP A 216 -28.68 -37.47 -33.76
N VAL A 217 -27.86 -38.02 -34.68
CA VAL A 217 -28.17 -38.15 -36.12
C VAL A 217 -27.80 -39.54 -36.63
N ILE A 218 -28.80 -40.29 -37.13
CA ILE A 218 -28.62 -41.62 -37.73
C ILE A 218 -29.05 -41.61 -39.21
N THR A 219 -30.35 -41.47 -39.48
CA THR A 219 -30.93 -41.35 -40.84
C THR A 219 -31.69 -40.05 -41.06
N THR A 220 -32.18 -39.44 -39.98
CA THR A 220 -32.86 -38.15 -39.97
C THR A 220 -32.11 -37.21 -39.03
N ILE A 221 -32.03 -35.93 -39.38
CA ILE A 221 -31.40 -34.90 -38.54
C ILE A 221 -32.28 -34.64 -37.32
N SER A 222 -31.72 -34.73 -36.10
CA SER A 222 -32.39 -34.20 -34.92
C SER A 222 -32.35 -32.68 -34.89
N THR A 223 -33.49 -32.07 -34.55
CA THR A 223 -33.70 -30.62 -34.48
C THR A 223 -34.30 -30.26 -33.12
N VAL A 224 -33.71 -29.28 -32.43
CA VAL A 224 -34.31 -28.68 -31.22
C VAL A 224 -34.34 -27.17 -31.38
N GLY A 225 -35.53 -26.58 -31.43
CA GLY A 225 -35.70 -25.13 -31.66
C GLY A 225 -35.08 -24.29 -30.54
N THR A 226 -35.36 -24.61 -29.28
CA THR A 226 -34.71 -23.97 -28.13
C THR A 226 -34.62 -24.90 -26.92
N ILE A 227 -33.45 -24.95 -26.29
CA ILE A 227 -33.23 -25.53 -24.96
C ILE A 227 -33.18 -24.38 -23.95
N ILE A 228 -34.04 -24.39 -22.95
CA ILE A 228 -34.04 -23.43 -21.83
C ILE A 228 -33.64 -24.21 -20.56
N ASN A 229 -32.52 -23.87 -19.94
CA ASN A 229 -32.12 -24.46 -18.67
C ASN A 229 -32.11 -23.40 -17.55
N SER A 230 -32.93 -23.62 -16.53
CA SER A 230 -32.92 -22.92 -15.24
C SER A 230 -32.63 -23.86 -14.06
N GLY A 231 -32.69 -25.17 -14.29
CA GLY A 231 -32.30 -26.20 -13.34
C GLY A 231 -30.88 -26.72 -13.60
N MET A 232 -30.68 -28.02 -13.42
CA MET A 232 -29.39 -28.69 -13.61
C MET A 232 -29.45 -29.74 -14.74
N LEU A 233 -28.58 -29.58 -15.74
CA LEU A 233 -28.24 -30.60 -16.73
C LEU A 233 -26.87 -31.16 -16.36
N ARG A 234 -26.73 -32.47 -16.15
CA ARG A 234 -25.46 -33.09 -15.76
C ARG A 234 -25.13 -34.37 -16.55
N GLY A 235 -23.98 -34.38 -17.23
CA GLY A 235 -23.39 -35.57 -17.85
C GLY A 235 -22.18 -36.10 -17.08
N ASN A 236 -21.69 -37.28 -17.43
CA ASN A 236 -20.53 -37.88 -16.80
C ASN A 236 -19.66 -38.73 -17.76
N SER A 237 -19.75 -40.06 -17.76
CA SER A 237 -18.65 -40.92 -18.23
C SER A 237 -18.78 -41.44 -19.68
N GLY A 238 -18.69 -40.54 -20.66
CA GLY A 238 -18.79 -40.90 -22.08
C GLY A 238 -17.90 -40.12 -23.05
N GLY A 239 -17.23 -39.06 -22.59
CA GLY A 239 -16.43 -38.17 -23.44
C GLY A 239 -17.23 -37.22 -24.33
N THR A 240 -18.56 -37.32 -24.33
CA THR A 240 -19.51 -36.40 -24.99
C THR A 240 -19.91 -35.25 -24.07
N GLY A 241 -20.46 -34.16 -24.64
CA GLY A 241 -21.01 -33.03 -23.91
C GLY A 241 -22.21 -33.35 -23.00
N ALA A 242 -22.43 -32.58 -21.93
CA ALA A 242 -23.64 -32.72 -21.10
C ALA A 242 -24.89 -32.17 -21.83
N VAL A 243 -24.72 -31.14 -22.66
CA VAL A 243 -25.55 -30.93 -23.85
C VAL A 243 -24.67 -31.24 -25.06
N ASN A 244 -24.97 -32.32 -25.76
CA ASN A 244 -24.23 -32.78 -26.93
C ASN A 244 -25.03 -32.57 -28.22
N VAL A 245 -24.40 -32.01 -29.25
CA VAL A 245 -25.05 -31.61 -30.51
C VAL A 245 -24.30 -32.14 -31.72
N PHE A 246 -24.83 -33.23 -32.29
CA PHE A 246 -24.53 -33.71 -33.64
C PHE A 246 -25.54 -33.21 -34.69
N GLY A 247 -26.77 -32.92 -34.26
CA GLY A 247 -27.83 -32.35 -35.08
C GLY A 247 -27.85 -30.81 -35.10
N VAL A 248 -29.05 -30.24 -35.19
CA VAL A 248 -29.27 -28.79 -35.27
C VAL A 248 -29.99 -28.30 -34.02
N VAL A 249 -29.43 -27.30 -33.33
CA VAL A 249 -30.08 -26.60 -32.22
C VAL A 249 -30.20 -25.11 -32.54
N GLY A 250 -31.41 -24.55 -32.39
CA GLY A 250 -31.64 -23.12 -32.60
C GLY A 250 -30.96 -22.28 -31.51
N SER A 251 -31.37 -22.44 -30.26
CA SER A 251 -30.67 -21.81 -29.13
C SER A 251 -30.58 -22.68 -27.87
N VAL A 252 -29.55 -22.44 -27.07
CA VAL A 252 -29.39 -22.94 -25.70
C VAL A 252 -29.29 -21.74 -24.78
N ASN A 253 -30.29 -21.56 -23.92
CA ASN A 253 -30.38 -20.46 -22.96
C ASN A 253 -30.22 -21.01 -21.55
N ASN A 254 -29.00 -20.91 -21.00
CA ASN A 254 -28.67 -21.37 -19.67
C ASN A 254 -28.74 -20.23 -18.64
N THR A 255 -29.50 -20.45 -17.58
CA THR A 255 -29.60 -19.62 -16.36
C THR A 255 -29.31 -20.43 -15.09
N GLY A 256 -29.37 -21.77 -15.18
CA GLY A 256 -28.97 -22.70 -14.14
C GLY A 256 -27.57 -23.28 -14.40
N THR A 257 -27.42 -24.60 -14.20
CA THR A 257 -26.14 -25.31 -14.35
C THR A 257 -26.18 -26.30 -15.51
N ILE A 258 -25.19 -26.23 -16.39
CA ILE A 258 -24.78 -27.31 -17.29
C ILE A 258 -23.42 -27.81 -16.80
N LEU A 259 -23.34 -29.05 -16.32
CA LEU A 259 -22.13 -29.64 -15.77
C LEU A 259 -21.80 -30.96 -16.47
N ASN A 260 -20.54 -31.24 -16.70
CA ASN A 260 -20.09 -32.57 -17.08
C ASN A 260 -18.90 -33.00 -16.22
N ASP A 261 -19.00 -34.17 -15.60
CA ASP A 261 -17.96 -34.65 -14.67
C ASP A 261 -16.69 -35.14 -15.38
N SER A 262 -16.77 -35.59 -16.64
CA SER A 262 -15.61 -36.11 -17.41
C SER A 262 -15.49 -35.59 -18.85
N GLY A 263 -16.57 -35.04 -19.44
CA GLY A 263 -16.58 -34.45 -20.78
C GLY A 263 -16.78 -32.92 -20.79
N PRO A 264 -17.13 -32.33 -21.95
CA PRO A 264 -17.45 -30.91 -22.05
C PRO A 264 -18.81 -30.56 -21.41
N GLY A 265 -18.99 -29.32 -20.94
CA GLY A 265 -20.30 -28.82 -20.50
C GLY A 265 -21.30 -28.78 -21.66
N VAL A 266 -20.97 -28.02 -22.71
CA VAL A 266 -21.66 -28.06 -24.01
C VAL A 266 -20.69 -28.56 -25.07
N GLU A 267 -21.13 -29.45 -25.96
CA GLU A 267 -20.36 -29.91 -27.11
C GLU A 267 -21.17 -29.81 -28.41
N VAL A 268 -20.53 -29.30 -29.47
CA VAL A 268 -21.10 -29.18 -30.82
C VAL A 268 -20.09 -29.71 -31.83
N ARG A 269 -20.42 -30.75 -32.62
CA ARG A 269 -19.45 -31.44 -33.49
C ARG A 269 -20.10 -32.24 -34.62
N ASN A 270 -19.32 -32.56 -35.65
CA ASN A 270 -19.69 -33.56 -36.66
C ASN A 270 -19.82 -34.97 -36.05
N TYR A 271 -20.78 -35.78 -36.54
CA TYR A 271 -20.89 -37.20 -36.18
C TYR A 271 -19.85 -38.01 -36.96
N GLY A 272 -18.62 -38.05 -36.45
CA GLY A 272 -17.49 -38.64 -37.17
C GLY A 272 -16.38 -39.18 -36.28
N GLY A 273 -16.51 -40.43 -35.83
CA GLY A 273 -15.47 -41.14 -35.10
C GLY A 273 -15.50 -42.66 -35.32
N PHE A 274 -14.33 -43.26 -35.57
CA PHE A 274 -14.17 -44.71 -35.70
C PHE A 274 -14.26 -45.41 -34.33
N GLY A 275 -15.50 -45.64 -33.87
CA GLY A 275 -15.79 -46.63 -32.82
C GLY A 275 -16.15 -48.00 -33.42
N PRO A 276 -16.05 -49.11 -32.67
CA PRO A 276 -16.48 -50.44 -33.13
C PRO A 276 -17.99 -50.54 -33.42
N THR A 277 -18.77 -49.52 -33.07
CA THR A 277 -20.20 -49.36 -33.36
C THR A 277 -20.51 -48.62 -34.67
N ALA A 278 -19.50 -48.14 -35.41
CA ALA A 278 -19.65 -47.31 -36.61
C ALA A 278 -20.17 -48.05 -37.87
N ILE A 279 -20.97 -49.11 -37.69
CA ILE A 279 -21.48 -50.00 -38.76
C ILE A 279 -22.86 -49.51 -39.28
N PHE A 280 -23.55 -48.63 -38.56
CA PHE A 280 -24.96 -48.27 -38.80
C PHE A 280 -25.20 -46.86 -39.38
N HIS A 281 -24.15 -46.07 -39.63
CA HIS A 281 -24.29 -44.63 -39.92
C HIS A 281 -23.72 -44.27 -41.29
N SER A 282 -24.61 -44.04 -42.28
CA SER A 282 -24.26 -43.85 -43.69
C SER A 282 -24.09 -42.38 -44.12
N HIS A 283 -24.16 -41.42 -43.18
CA HIS A 283 -24.21 -39.98 -43.49
C HIS A 283 -22.85 -39.31 -43.30
N VAL A 284 -22.10 -39.22 -44.39
CA VAL A 284 -20.87 -38.41 -44.50
C VAL A 284 -21.24 -36.92 -44.55
N GLY A 285 -20.60 -36.08 -43.74
CA GLY A 285 -20.66 -34.61 -43.89
C GLY A 285 -21.85 -33.88 -43.25
N GLN A 286 -22.54 -34.45 -42.26
CA GLN A 286 -23.55 -33.72 -41.47
C GLN A 286 -22.95 -33.13 -40.19
N ASP A 287 -22.94 -31.81 -40.13
CA ASP A 287 -22.27 -31.03 -39.10
C ASP A 287 -23.20 -30.56 -37.98
N GLY A 288 -22.77 -30.75 -36.73
CA GLY A 288 -23.45 -30.25 -35.55
C GLY A 288 -23.47 -28.73 -35.53
N THR A 289 -24.66 -28.14 -35.39
CA THR A 289 -24.86 -26.68 -35.46
C THR A 289 -25.68 -26.15 -34.29
N LEU A 290 -25.23 -25.03 -33.72
CA LEU A 290 -25.94 -24.29 -32.68
C LEU A 290 -25.95 -22.79 -33.03
N SER A 291 -27.12 -22.21 -33.29
CA SER A 291 -27.15 -20.79 -33.71
C SER A 291 -26.83 -19.83 -32.57
N THR A 292 -27.33 -20.06 -31.35
CA THR A 292 -26.99 -19.20 -30.19
C THR A 292 -26.87 -19.96 -28.88
N LEU A 293 -25.72 -19.84 -28.22
CA LEU A 293 -25.50 -20.26 -26.83
C LEU A 293 -25.47 -19.03 -25.91
N THR A 294 -26.53 -18.81 -25.14
CA THR A 294 -26.60 -17.75 -24.12
C THR A 294 -26.36 -18.36 -22.74
N ASN A 295 -25.36 -17.87 -22.02
CA ASN A 295 -25.08 -18.28 -20.65
C ASN A 295 -25.25 -17.13 -19.65
N SER A 296 -26.03 -17.38 -18.61
CA SER A 296 -26.31 -16.52 -17.47
C SER A 296 -26.26 -17.29 -16.14
N GLY A 297 -25.75 -18.52 -16.18
CA GLY A 297 -25.50 -19.38 -15.03
C GLY A 297 -24.13 -20.05 -15.17
N LEU A 298 -24.00 -21.30 -14.74
CA LEU A 298 -22.76 -22.07 -14.86
C LEU A 298 -22.80 -23.01 -16.07
N ILE A 299 -21.75 -22.99 -16.90
CA ILE A 299 -21.38 -24.08 -17.80
C ILE A 299 -20.00 -24.58 -17.36
N SER A 300 -19.85 -25.87 -17.08
CA SER A 300 -18.60 -26.45 -16.56
C SER A 300 -18.36 -27.88 -17.05
N GLY A 301 -17.09 -28.24 -17.20
CA GLY A 301 -16.62 -29.59 -17.53
C GLY A 301 -15.10 -29.63 -17.72
N THR A 302 -14.58 -30.71 -18.31
CA THR A 302 -13.17 -30.77 -18.74
C THR A 302 -12.86 -29.74 -19.83
N THR A 303 -13.90 -29.27 -20.53
CA THR A 303 -13.97 -27.97 -21.20
C THR A 303 -15.37 -27.39 -20.95
N GLY A 304 -15.51 -26.07 -20.83
CA GLY A 304 -16.83 -25.46 -20.65
C GLY A 304 -17.67 -25.60 -21.92
N VAL A 305 -17.13 -25.13 -23.05
CA VAL A 305 -17.75 -25.29 -24.38
C VAL A 305 -16.74 -25.87 -25.38
N SER A 306 -17.05 -27.04 -25.93
CA SER A 306 -16.27 -27.71 -26.98
C SER A 306 -16.95 -27.54 -28.33
N ILE A 307 -16.21 -27.08 -29.32
CA ILE A 307 -16.59 -27.09 -30.73
C ILE A 307 -15.63 -28.06 -31.42
N GLY A 308 -16.13 -29.25 -31.74
CA GLY A 308 -15.38 -30.25 -32.48
C GLY A 308 -15.14 -29.83 -33.93
N ALA A 309 -14.32 -30.59 -34.66
CA ALA A 309 -14.18 -30.38 -36.10
C ALA A 309 -15.54 -30.62 -36.80
N GLY A 310 -15.84 -29.82 -37.82
CA GLY A 310 -17.18 -29.68 -38.42
C GLY A 310 -18.22 -28.96 -37.53
N GLY A 311 -18.06 -28.94 -36.21
CA GLY A 311 -18.98 -28.25 -35.30
C GLY A 311 -19.02 -26.73 -35.53
N SER A 312 -20.20 -26.13 -35.41
CA SER A 312 -20.39 -24.69 -35.61
C SER A 312 -21.31 -24.06 -34.56
N ILE A 313 -20.82 -23.01 -33.90
CA ILE A 313 -21.64 -22.10 -33.08
C ILE A 313 -21.63 -20.72 -33.74
N VAL A 314 -22.79 -20.17 -34.07
CA VAL A 314 -22.83 -18.83 -34.71
C VAL A 314 -22.58 -17.73 -33.69
N ASN A 315 -23.27 -17.75 -32.55
CA ASN A 315 -23.05 -16.81 -31.44
C ASN A 315 -22.94 -17.52 -30.10
N LEU A 316 -21.94 -17.14 -29.30
CA LEU A 316 -21.81 -17.50 -27.89
C LEU A 316 -21.79 -16.22 -27.06
N THR A 317 -22.76 -16.07 -26.17
CA THR A 317 -22.89 -14.91 -25.28
C THR A 317 -22.85 -15.36 -23.84
N ASN A 318 -21.71 -15.17 -23.17
CA ASN A 318 -21.59 -15.33 -21.73
C ASN A 318 -21.92 -13.99 -21.05
N THR A 319 -23.14 -13.83 -20.56
CA THR A 319 -23.65 -12.58 -19.95
C THR A 319 -22.90 -12.21 -18.68
N SER A 320 -23.11 -11.01 -18.13
CA SER A 320 -22.39 -10.49 -16.95
C SER A 320 -22.52 -11.31 -15.66
N ILE A 321 -23.48 -12.23 -15.58
CA ILE A 321 -23.63 -13.19 -14.48
C ILE A 321 -23.28 -14.63 -14.88
N GLY A 322 -22.95 -14.86 -16.16
CA GLY A 322 -22.56 -16.17 -16.68
C GLY A 322 -21.11 -16.52 -16.34
N THR A 323 -20.90 -17.78 -15.93
CA THR A 323 -19.58 -18.39 -15.75
C THR A 323 -19.42 -19.58 -16.68
N ILE A 324 -18.33 -19.61 -17.46
CA ILE A 324 -17.89 -20.77 -18.22
C ILE A 324 -16.58 -21.28 -17.63
N GLN A 325 -16.58 -22.50 -17.10
CA GLN A 325 -15.44 -23.12 -16.42
C GLN A 325 -14.90 -24.29 -17.24
N GLY A 326 -13.58 -24.45 -17.28
CA GLY A 326 -12.87 -25.34 -18.21
C GLY A 326 -12.52 -24.67 -19.55
N GLY A 327 -12.81 -23.37 -19.71
CA GLY A 327 -12.52 -22.62 -20.93
C GLY A 327 -13.40 -23.01 -22.13
N ILE A 328 -12.92 -22.67 -23.34
CA ILE A 328 -13.60 -22.92 -24.61
C ILE A 328 -12.59 -23.48 -25.61
N VAL A 329 -12.89 -24.62 -26.23
CA VAL A 329 -12.02 -25.29 -27.21
C VAL A 329 -12.69 -25.32 -28.58
N ILE A 330 -11.98 -24.87 -29.62
CA ILE A 330 -12.42 -24.96 -31.01
C ILE A 330 -11.39 -25.80 -31.77
N SER A 331 -11.83 -26.96 -32.24
CA SER A 331 -10.95 -28.00 -32.77
C SER A 331 -10.60 -27.81 -34.25
N LYS A 332 -9.36 -28.13 -34.61
CA LYS A 332 -8.96 -28.30 -36.02
C LYS A 332 -9.40 -29.67 -36.54
N THR A 333 -9.54 -29.83 -37.85
CA THR A 333 -9.73 -31.13 -38.49
C THR A 333 -8.46 -31.99 -38.39
N SER A 334 -8.64 -33.31 -38.25
CA SER A 334 -7.57 -34.30 -38.32
C SER A 334 -8.12 -35.71 -38.59
N GLY A 335 -7.57 -36.41 -39.58
CA GLY A 335 -7.69 -37.86 -39.76
C GLY A 335 -9.04 -38.42 -40.23
N ASN A 336 -10.12 -37.64 -40.21
CA ASN A 336 -11.44 -38.08 -40.68
C ASN A 336 -11.83 -37.40 -41.99
N ALA A 337 -12.07 -38.19 -43.04
CA ALA A 337 -12.50 -37.72 -44.36
C ALA A 337 -13.95 -37.19 -44.39
N SER A 338 -14.78 -37.54 -43.40
CA SER A 338 -16.19 -37.09 -43.29
C SER A 338 -16.34 -35.66 -42.74
N VAL A 339 -15.23 -34.99 -42.39
CA VAL A 339 -15.23 -33.66 -41.77
C VAL A 339 -14.56 -32.67 -42.72
N THR A 340 -15.35 -31.75 -43.28
CA THR A 340 -14.94 -30.88 -44.39
C THR A 340 -14.24 -29.60 -43.93
N HIS A 341 -14.49 -29.13 -42.71
CA HIS A 341 -13.89 -27.91 -42.16
C HIS A 341 -13.59 -28.01 -40.66
N ASN A 342 -12.73 -27.10 -40.17
CA ASN A 342 -12.45 -26.94 -38.74
C ASN A 342 -13.73 -26.57 -37.96
N GLY A 343 -13.66 -26.63 -36.63
CA GLY A 343 -14.66 -26.03 -35.77
C GLY A 343 -14.77 -24.52 -35.98
N TYR A 344 -15.98 -23.99 -35.90
CA TYR A 344 -16.30 -22.59 -36.15
C TYR A 344 -17.04 -21.95 -34.97
N LEU A 345 -16.61 -20.76 -34.57
CA LEU A 345 -17.31 -19.86 -33.65
C LEU A 345 -17.44 -18.48 -34.29
N GLY A 346 -18.65 -18.02 -34.60
CA GLY A 346 -18.85 -16.74 -35.28
C GLY A 346 -18.48 -15.56 -34.39
N THR A 347 -19.29 -15.30 -33.37
CA THR A 347 -19.00 -14.30 -32.32
C THR A 347 -18.94 -14.95 -30.95
N LEU A 348 -17.89 -14.63 -30.19
CA LEU A 348 -17.77 -14.92 -28.76
C LEU A 348 -17.85 -13.61 -27.98
N ALA A 349 -19.00 -13.32 -27.38
CA ALA A 349 -19.20 -12.20 -26.46
C ALA A 349 -19.08 -12.69 -25.01
N ASN A 350 -18.02 -12.29 -24.32
CA ASN A 350 -17.86 -12.49 -22.89
C ASN A 350 -18.07 -11.19 -22.12
N ASN A 351 -19.16 -11.12 -21.36
CA ASN A 351 -19.49 -10.08 -20.40
C ASN A 351 -19.32 -10.56 -18.95
N GLY A 352 -19.37 -11.88 -18.72
CA GLY A 352 -19.15 -12.51 -17.43
C GLY A 352 -17.74 -13.06 -17.26
N VAL A 353 -17.62 -14.26 -16.70
CA VAL A 353 -16.33 -14.90 -16.40
C VAL A 353 -16.11 -16.16 -17.24
N ILE A 354 -14.94 -16.26 -17.88
CA ILE A 354 -14.42 -17.50 -18.45
C ILE A 354 -13.19 -17.92 -17.62
N ILE A 355 -13.24 -19.12 -17.06
CA ILE A 355 -12.17 -19.73 -16.26
C ILE A 355 -11.60 -20.91 -17.05
N GLY A 356 -10.36 -20.78 -17.52
CA GLY A 356 -9.71 -21.71 -18.45
C GLY A 356 -9.35 -21.04 -19.79
N SER A 357 -8.66 -21.78 -20.65
CA SER A 357 -8.16 -21.24 -21.92
C SER A 357 -9.26 -21.09 -22.96
N ILE A 358 -9.23 -20.02 -23.76
CA ILE A 358 -9.88 -19.99 -25.07
C ILE A 358 -8.86 -20.53 -26.08
N ALA A 359 -8.95 -21.82 -26.40
CA ALA A 359 -8.02 -22.53 -27.27
C ALA A 359 -8.65 -22.79 -28.65
N THR A 360 -8.10 -22.23 -29.72
CA THR A 360 -8.62 -22.42 -31.08
C THR A 360 -7.57 -22.96 -32.04
N GLY A 361 -7.84 -24.16 -32.57
CA GLY A 361 -7.26 -24.68 -33.82
C GLY A 361 -8.16 -24.47 -35.04
N GLY A 362 -9.37 -23.94 -34.84
CA GLY A 362 -10.31 -23.53 -35.88
C GLY A 362 -10.46 -22.02 -35.98
N LEU A 363 -11.65 -21.55 -36.36
CA LEU A 363 -11.92 -20.11 -36.54
C LEU A 363 -12.81 -19.56 -35.43
N ILE A 364 -12.35 -18.51 -34.75
CA ILE A 364 -13.21 -17.54 -34.08
C ILE A 364 -13.30 -16.31 -35.00
N GLY A 365 -14.51 -15.89 -35.38
CA GLY A 365 -14.72 -14.66 -36.16
C GLY A 365 -14.34 -13.43 -35.35
N THR A 366 -15.07 -13.15 -34.26
CA THR A 366 -14.75 -12.05 -33.35
C THR A 366 -14.85 -12.48 -31.89
N LEU A 367 -13.80 -12.19 -31.11
CA LEU A 367 -13.79 -12.31 -29.66
C LEU A 367 -13.99 -10.92 -29.05
N ILE A 368 -15.12 -10.72 -28.37
CA ILE A 368 -15.47 -9.49 -27.65
C ILE A 368 -15.42 -9.80 -26.15
N ASN A 369 -14.39 -9.32 -25.46
CA ASN A 369 -14.26 -9.44 -24.02
C ASN A 369 -14.57 -8.10 -23.33
N THR A 370 -15.71 -8.02 -22.67
CA THR A 370 -16.10 -6.92 -21.76
C THR A 370 -16.05 -7.35 -20.29
N GLY A 371 -16.05 -8.66 -20.02
CA GLY A 371 -15.86 -9.26 -18.69
C GLY A 371 -14.44 -9.76 -18.46
N THR A 372 -14.31 -10.92 -17.81
CA THR A 372 -13.01 -11.51 -17.45
C THR A 372 -12.79 -12.85 -18.15
N ILE A 373 -11.62 -13.02 -18.78
CA ILE A 373 -11.07 -14.31 -19.22
C ILE A 373 -9.84 -14.60 -18.36
N SER A 374 -9.78 -15.74 -17.66
CA SER A 374 -8.72 -16.03 -16.69
C SER A 374 -8.22 -17.48 -16.77
N ALA A 375 -6.91 -17.67 -16.89
CA ALA A 375 -6.26 -18.97 -16.83
C ALA A 375 -4.88 -18.88 -16.15
N THR A 376 -4.46 -19.96 -15.48
CA THR A 376 -3.14 -20.05 -14.84
C THR A 376 -1.97 -20.18 -15.83
N GLY A 377 -2.27 -20.58 -17.07
CA GLY A 377 -1.34 -20.62 -18.20
C GLY A 377 -1.77 -19.66 -19.30
N ASN A 378 -2.14 -20.19 -20.47
CA ASN A 378 -2.62 -19.39 -21.59
C ASN A 378 -4.13 -19.09 -21.42
N ALA A 379 -4.49 -17.83 -21.23
CA ALA A 379 -5.88 -17.36 -21.28
C ALA A 379 -6.44 -17.44 -22.71
N ILE A 380 -5.61 -17.20 -23.73
CA ILE A 380 -5.95 -17.40 -25.14
C ILE A 380 -4.81 -18.18 -25.83
N SER A 381 -5.16 -19.20 -26.62
CA SER A 381 -4.21 -20.05 -27.33
C SER A 381 -4.67 -20.31 -28.77
N ILE A 382 -4.02 -19.70 -29.76
CA ILE A 382 -4.29 -19.90 -31.18
C ILE A 382 -3.27 -20.92 -31.72
N GLY A 383 -3.76 -22.04 -32.24
CA GLY A 383 -2.94 -23.08 -32.88
C GLY A 383 -2.46 -22.68 -34.28
N THR A 384 -1.63 -23.51 -34.89
CA THR A 384 -1.01 -23.22 -36.21
C THR A 384 -2.02 -23.01 -37.34
N SER A 385 -3.12 -23.76 -37.33
CA SER A 385 -4.27 -23.59 -38.24
C SER A 385 -5.40 -22.74 -37.64
N GLY A 386 -5.21 -22.21 -36.43
CA GLY A 386 -6.20 -21.42 -35.71
C GLY A 386 -6.28 -19.99 -36.21
N THR A 387 -7.40 -19.32 -35.94
CA THR A 387 -7.59 -17.90 -36.24
C THR A 387 -8.55 -17.28 -35.23
N ILE A 388 -8.24 -16.05 -34.80
CA ILE A 388 -9.20 -15.10 -34.22
C ILE A 388 -9.11 -13.86 -35.11
N ALA A 389 -10.15 -13.56 -35.90
CA ALA A 389 -10.02 -12.48 -36.90
C ALA A 389 -10.04 -11.06 -36.28
N GLY A 390 -10.56 -10.93 -35.06
CA GLY A 390 -10.34 -9.75 -34.21
C GLY A 390 -10.62 -10.01 -32.73
N LEU A 391 -9.76 -9.49 -31.87
CA LEU A 391 -9.94 -9.44 -30.41
C LEU A 391 -10.29 -8.01 -29.98
N ASN A 392 -11.56 -7.76 -29.65
CA ASN A 392 -11.97 -6.55 -28.95
C ASN A 392 -11.94 -6.82 -27.44
N ASN A 393 -11.02 -6.20 -26.71
CA ASN A 393 -10.92 -6.29 -25.26
C ASN A 393 -11.22 -4.92 -24.63
N SER A 394 -12.31 -4.85 -23.87
CA SER A 394 -12.65 -3.75 -22.96
C SER A 394 -12.86 -4.25 -21.52
N GLY A 395 -12.44 -5.47 -21.23
CA GLY A 395 -12.49 -6.11 -19.91
C GLY A 395 -11.09 -6.55 -19.47
N VAL A 396 -11.00 -7.67 -18.76
CA VAL A 396 -9.72 -8.23 -18.28
C VAL A 396 -9.41 -9.56 -18.97
N ILE A 397 -8.18 -9.70 -19.48
CA ILE A 397 -7.58 -10.98 -19.85
C ILE A 397 -6.42 -11.22 -18.88
N ASN A 398 -6.50 -12.34 -18.15
CA ASN A 398 -5.64 -12.69 -17.02
C ASN A 398 -4.96 -14.04 -17.27
N GLY A 399 -3.70 -14.01 -17.69
CA GLY A 399 -2.97 -15.16 -18.21
C GLY A 399 -2.43 -14.91 -19.62
N ASN A 400 -1.52 -15.77 -20.08
CA ASN A 400 -0.78 -15.55 -21.32
C ASN A 400 -1.67 -15.59 -22.57
N ILE A 401 -1.23 -14.93 -23.63
CA ILE A 401 -1.79 -15.09 -24.97
C ILE A 401 -0.70 -15.67 -25.87
N VAL A 402 -1.01 -16.72 -26.61
CA VAL A 402 -0.08 -17.33 -27.57
C VAL A 402 -0.78 -17.48 -28.91
N ASN A 403 -0.23 -16.86 -29.96
CA ASN A 403 -0.59 -17.10 -31.34
C ASN A 403 0.52 -17.86 -32.07
N ASN A 404 0.24 -19.11 -32.41
CA ASN A 404 1.12 -19.97 -33.19
C ASN A 404 0.72 -20.03 -34.69
N SER A 405 -0.24 -19.22 -35.13
CA SER A 405 -0.59 -19.06 -36.55
C SER A 405 0.25 -17.94 -37.19
N ALA A 406 0.43 -18.00 -38.52
CA ALA A 406 1.05 -16.93 -39.28
C ALA A 406 0.10 -15.74 -39.56
N ASN A 407 -1.13 -15.77 -39.04
CA ASN A 407 -2.10 -14.69 -39.21
C ASN A 407 -1.76 -13.50 -38.31
N THR A 408 -1.90 -12.28 -38.83
CA THR A 408 -1.75 -11.02 -38.06
C THR A 408 -2.75 -11.00 -36.89
N PHE A 409 -2.26 -10.79 -35.67
CA PHE A 409 -3.12 -10.74 -34.49
C PHE A 409 -3.64 -9.32 -34.26
N SER A 410 -4.92 -9.11 -34.56
CA SER A 410 -5.61 -7.82 -34.45
C SER A 410 -6.26 -7.65 -33.07
N ILE A 411 -5.93 -6.56 -32.38
CA ILE A 411 -6.47 -6.20 -31.07
C ILE A 411 -7.15 -4.82 -31.16
N THR A 412 -8.30 -4.65 -30.51
CA THR A 412 -8.96 -3.36 -30.26
C THR A 412 -9.21 -3.21 -28.77
N GLY A 413 -9.03 -2.01 -28.24
CA GLY A 413 -9.29 -1.67 -26.83
C GLY A 413 -10.70 -1.15 -26.55
N GLY A 414 -10.96 -0.82 -25.29
CA GLY A 414 -12.22 -0.23 -24.85
C GLY A 414 -12.44 1.20 -25.39
N THR A 415 -13.67 1.70 -25.23
CA THR A 415 -14.07 3.04 -25.71
C THR A 415 -14.30 4.02 -24.56
N GLY A 416 -14.21 5.32 -24.84
CA GLY A 416 -14.41 6.37 -23.83
C GLY A 416 -13.34 6.29 -22.73
N THR A 417 -13.75 5.97 -21.51
CA THR A 417 -12.87 5.78 -20.34
C THR A 417 -12.63 4.30 -19.99
N VAL A 418 -13.18 3.35 -20.74
CA VAL A 418 -13.00 1.91 -20.49
C VAL A 418 -11.68 1.43 -21.09
N LEU A 419 -10.88 0.69 -20.33
CA LEU A 419 -9.62 0.08 -20.79
C LEU A 419 -9.75 -1.44 -20.93
N GLY A 420 -9.24 -1.99 -22.02
CA GLY A 420 -8.93 -3.42 -22.12
C GLY A 420 -7.64 -3.74 -21.39
N THR A 421 -7.69 -4.62 -20.38
CA THR A 421 -6.53 -5.01 -19.58
C THR A 421 -5.99 -6.37 -20.04
N PHE A 422 -4.66 -6.46 -20.17
CA PHE A 422 -3.89 -7.67 -20.38
C PHE A 422 -2.86 -7.80 -19.26
N THR A 423 -2.93 -8.87 -18.46
CA THR A 423 -2.06 -9.11 -17.31
C THR A 423 -1.84 -10.61 -17.06
N GLY A 424 -0.80 -10.98 -16.32
CA GLY A 424 -0.56 -12.36 -15.90
C GLY A 424 -1.31 -12.73 -14.63
N ALA A 425 -1.67 -14.01 -14.51
CA ALA A 425 -2.32 -14.56 -13.31
C ALA A 425 -1.49 -14.39 -12.02
N SER A 426 -0.19 -14.20 -12.14
CA SER A 426 0.72 -13.85 -11.04
C SER A 426 1.75 -12.81 -11.51
N GLY A 427 1.32 -11.54 -11.63
CA GLY A 427 2.18 -10.44 -12.07
C GLY A 427 2.10 -10.18 -13.58
N LYS A 428 3.24 -10.19 -14.26
CA LYS A 428 3.30 -9.99 -15.72
C LYS A 428 3.24 -11.34 -16.44
N GLY A 429 2.29 -11.49 -17.36
CA GLY A 429 2.20 -12.60 -18.29
C GLY A 429 2.97 -12.30 -19.58
N SER A 430 2.57 -12.95 -20.67
CA SER A 430 3.16 -12.72 -21.99
C SER A 430 2.15 -12.83 -23.13
N ILE A 431 2.25 -11.91 -24.10
CA ILE A 431 1.58 -11.96 -25.40
C ILE A 431 2.61 -12.38 -26.45
N ILE A 432 2.52 -13.60 -26.94
CA ILE A 432 3.50 -14.24 -27.84
C ILE A 432 2.89 -14.42 -29.23
N ASN A 433 3.53 -13.84 -30.24
CA ASN A 433 3.05 -13.79 -31.63
C ASN A 433 4.27 -13.74 -32.58
N THR A 434 5.09 -14.78 -32.60
CA THR A 434 6.42 -14.76 -33.24
C THR A 434 6.40 -15.03 -34.76
N LEU A 435 5.24 -15.34 -35.34
CA LEU A 435 5.08 -15.71 -36.75
C LEU A 435 4.36 -14.63 -37.60
N SER A 436 3.96 -13.51 -37.00
CA SER A 436 3.26 -12.41 -37.67
C SER A 436 3.42 -11.10 -36.90
N ASN A 437 2.75 -10.03 -37.31
CA ASN A 437 2.67 -8.79 -36.54
C ASN A 437 1.49 -8.83 -35.54
N ILE A 438 1.62 -8.10 -34.43
CA ILE A 438 0.47 -7.69 -33.61
C ILE A 438 0.07 -6.29 -34.05
N VAL A 439 -1.22 -6.08 -34.31
CA VAL A 439 -1.77 -4.78 -34.68
C VAL A 439 -2.83 -4.37 -33.66
N ILE A 440 -2.51 -3.37 -32.84
CA ILE A 440 -3.50 -2.65 -32.05
C ILE A 440 -4.15 -1.63 -32.99
N THR A 441 -5.45 -1.77 -33.21
CA THR A 441 -6.24 -1.07 -34.24
C THR A 441 -7.00 0.15 -33.72
N GLY A 442 -7.19 0.25 -32.41
CA GLY A 442 -7.79 1.41 -31.76
C GLY A 442 -8.21 1.17 -30.31
N GLY A 443 -8.85 2.15 -29.70
CA GLY A 443 -9.40 2.07 -28.33
C GLY A 443 -8.35 2.20 -27.22
N ASN A 444 -8.77 2.11 -25.96
CA ASN A 444 -7.89 2.22 -24.80
C ASN A 444 -7.44 0.84 -24.30
N LEU A 445 -6.15 0.68 -24.04
CA LEU A 445 -5.54 -0.56 -23.54
C LEU A 445 -4.59 -0.31 -22.37
N PHE A 446 -4.55 -1.27 -21.44
CA PHE A 446 -3.52 -1.42 -20.43
C PHE A 446 -2.80 -2.76 -20.63
N LEU A 447 -1.51 -2.71 -20.97
CA LEU A 447 -0.66 -3.88 -21.14
C LEU A 447 0.32 -3.97 -19.97
N ASN A 448 0.04 -4.88 -19.03
CA ASN A 448 0.99 -5.25 -17.97
C ASN A 448 1.97 -6.33 -18.45
N ASP A 449 1.55 -7.14 -19.42
CA ASP A 449 2.34 -8.26 -19.95
C ASP A 449 3.58 -7.83 -20.74
N ASN A 450 4.53 -8.76 -20.85
CA ASN A 450 5.60 -8.68 -21.84
C ASN A 450 5.08 -9.11 -23.21
N ILE A 451 5.66 -8.59 -24.29
CA ILE A 451 5.19 -8.83 -25.66
C ILE A 451 6.34 -9.43 -26.46
N ASN A 452 6.10 -10.52 -27.19
CA ASN A 452 7.11 -11.15 -28.03
C ASN A 452 6.57 -11.37 -29.45
N VAL A 453 6.96 -10.48 -30.37
CA VAL A 453 6.67 -10.58 -31.80
C VAL A 453 7.82 -11.20 -32.60
N GLY A 454 8.88 -11.67 -31.94
CA GLY A 454 10.05 -12.26 -32.60
C GLY A 454 10.77 -11.24 -33.48
N SER A 455 10.84 -11.50 -34.79
CA SER A 455 11.34 -10.56 -35.80
C SER A 455 10.28 -9.58 -36.32
N GLY A 456 9.00 -9.77 -35.95
CA GLY A 456 7.88 -8.93 -36.35
C GLY A 456 7.84 -7.57 -35.64
N THR A 457 6.66 -6.95 -35.68
CA THR A 457 6.41 -5.61 -35.14
C THR A 457 5.13 -5.60 -34.30
N LEU A 458 5.19 -4.95 -33.13
CA LEU A 458 4.00 -4.46 -32.45
C LEU A 458 3.63 -3.09 -33.04
N ILE A 459 2.51 -3.05 -33.75
CA ILE A 459 1.99 -1.86 -34.43
C ILE A 459 0.86 -1.27 -33.57
N SER A 460 0.94 0.03 -33.25
CA SER A 460 -0.10 0.76 -32.50
C SER A 460 -0.71 1.87 -33.35
N GLN A 461 -2.02 1.75 -33.61
CA GLN A 461 -2.83 2.66 -34.41
C GLN A 461 -4.11 3.05 -33.64
N GLY A 462 -4.49 4.32 -33.69
CA GLY A 462 -5.79 4.83 -33.21
C GLY A 462 -6.06 4.63 -31.71
N THR A 463 -5.02 4.42 -30.89
CA THR A 463 -5.13 3.81 -29.55
C THR A 463 -4.56 4.70 -28.44
N ASN A 464 -5.19 4.64 -27.27
CA ASN A 464 -4.60 5.09 -26.01
C ASN A 464 -4.01 3.88 -25.28
N LEU A 465 -2.71 3.69 -25.44
CA LEU A 465 -1.97 2.52 -24.97
C LEU A 465 -1.17 2.88 -23.72
N THR A 466 -1.56 2.33 -22.57
CA THR A 466 -0.76 2.36 -21.35
C THR A 466 0.04 1.06 -21.24
N ILE A 467 1.37 1.13 -21.24
CA ILE A 467 2.25 -0.03 -21.01
C ILE A 467 2.87 0.10 -19.62
N ALA A 468 2.67 -0.92 -18.78
CA ALA A 468 3.13 -0.93 -17.40
C ALA A 468 4.66 -0.76 -17.29
N ALA A 469 5.11 -0.17 -16.18
CA ALA A 469 6.50 0.19 -16.00
C ALA A 469 7.42 -1.05 -16.07
N GLY A 470 8.53 -0.95 -16.82
CA GLY A 470 9.48 -2.05 -16.99
C GLY A 470 8.90 -3.28 -17.70
N SER A 471 8.03 -3.11 -18.69
CA SER A 471 7.65 -4.19 -19.62
C SER A 471 8.57 -4.22 -20.84
N THR A 472 8.70 -5.39 -21.45
CA THR A 472 9.57 -5.64 -22.61
C THR A 472 8.76 -6.00 -23.84
N ILE A 473 9.12 -5.39 -24.98
CA ILE A 473 8.73 -5.80 -26.33
C ILE A 473 9.94 -6.47 -26.98
N THR A 474 9.88 -7.78 -27.18
CA THR A 474 10.84 -8.52 -28.00
C THR A 474 10.41 -8.43 -29.46
N GLY A 475 11.25 -7.80 -30.29
CA GLY A 475 10.94 -7.41 -31.67
C GLY A 475 10.77 -5.89 -31.82
N ASN A 476 10.22 -5.44 -32.95
CA ASN A 476 10.12 -4.01 -33.27
C ASN A 476 8.86 -3.36 -32.67
N TYR A 477 8.89 -2.05 -32.44
CA TYR A 477 7.73 -1.27 -32.00
C TYR A 477 7.49 -0.06 -32.91
N TYR A 478 6.23 0.14 -33.32
CA TYR A 478 5.85 1.12 -34.33
C TYR A 478 4.52 1.80 -33.95
N ASN A 479 4.55 3.12 -33.69
CA ASN A 479 3.36 3.90 -33.31
C ASN A 479 3.00 4.94 -34.38
N THR A 480 1.75 4.91 -34.84
CA THR A 480 1.23 5.76 -35.92
C THR A 480 -0.20 6.25 -35.67
N LEU A 481 -0.55 7.33 -36.39
CA LEU A 481 -1.79 8.12 -36.32
C LEU A 481 -1.75 9.23 -35.26
N SER A 482 -2.47 10.31 -35.57
CA SER A 482 -2.28 11.66 -35.02
C SER A 482 -2.88 11.92 -33.64
N SER A 483 -3.66 10.97 -33.10
CA SER A 483 -4.42 11.14 -31.84
C SER A 483 -4.12 10.08 -30.77
N ASN A 484 -3.12 9.21 -31.00
CA ASN A 484 -2.75 8.16 -30.04
C ASN A 484 -2.13 8.76 -28.77
N THR A 485 -2.28 8.07 -27.64
CA THR A 485 -1.53 8.34 -26.41
C THR A 485 -0.73 7.09 -26.01
N LEU A 486 0.59 7.21 -25.85
CA LEU A 486 1.44 6.16 -25.27
C LEU A 486 1.85 6.55 -23.84
N THR A 487 1.27 5.90 -22.84
CA THR A 487 1.61 6.13 -21.41
C THR A 487 2.56 5.04 -20.92
N THR A 488 3.79 5.37 -20.51
CA THR A 488 4.75 4.36 -20.03
C THR A 488 5.93 4.94 -19.21
N SER A 489 6.79 4.05 -18.70
CA SER A 489 8.08 4.35 -18.08
C SER A 489 8.96 3.09 -18.10
N GLY A 490 10.22 3.17 -18.50
CA GLY A 490 11.12 2.01 -18.54
C GLY A 490 10.75 0.95 -19.59
N LEU A 491 10.06 1.34 -20.67
CA LEU A 491 9.73 0.42 -21.76
C LEU A 491 11.01 -0.04 -22.47
N THR A 492 11.29 -1.35 -22.46
CA THR A 492 12.41 -1.93 -23.20
C THR A 492 11.92 -2.53 -24.50
N VAL A 493 12.53 -2.19 -25.63
CA VAL A 493 12.20 -2.77 -26.95
C VAL A 493 13.48 -3.32 -27.56
N THR A 494 13.54 -4.60 -27.88
CA THR A 494 14.80 -5.22 -28.37
C THR A 494 15.09 -4.85 -29.82
N GLY A 495 14.04 -4.79 -30.65
CA GLY A 495 14.09 -4.27 -32.02
C GLY A 495 13.93 -2.74 -32.07
N ARG A 496 13.83 -2.21 -33.29
CA ARG A 496 13.82 -0.76 -33.52
C ARG A 496 12.51 -0.15 -33.02
N VAL A 497 12.61 1.02 -32.41
CA VAL A 497 11.44 1.84 -32.04
C VAL A 497 11.23 2.92 -33.09
N THR A 498 10.00 3.05 -33.60
CA THR A 498 9.60 4.10 -34.55
C THR A 498 8.33 4.80 -34.04
N LEU A 499 8.43 6.12 -33.84
CA LEU A 499 7.42 6.97 -33.22
C LEU A 499 7.09 8.09 -34.21
N ILE A 500 5.99 7.99 -34.95
CA ILE A 500 5.73 8.90 -36.09
C ILE A 500 4.87 10.09 -35.69
N THR A 501 3.82 9.85 -34.91
CA THR A 501 2.82 10.85 -34.50
C THR A 501 2.19 10.47 -33.16
N GLY A 502 1.24 11.26 -32.65
CA GLY A 502 0.60 11.05 -31.35
C GLY A 502 1.44 11.56 -30.17
N THR A 503 0.93 11.37 -28.96
CA THR A 503 1.46 11.93 -27.72
C THR A 503 2.06 10.83 -26.85
N ILE A 504 3.23 11.07 -26.28
CA ILE A 504 3.86 10.19 -25.28
C ILE A 504 3.75 10.84 -23.90
N VAL A 505 3.22 10.09 -22.93
CA VAL A 505 3.00 10.51 -21.55
C VAL A 505 3.93 9.70 -20.64
N PRO A 506 4.98 10.32 -20.07
CA PRO A 506 5.83 9.69 -19.06
C PRO A 506 5.01 9.47 -17.78
N SER A 507 5.03 8.24 -17.24
CA SER A 507 4.23 7.87 -16.08
C SER A 507 5.07 7.12 -15.04
N PHE A 508 5.43 7.81 -13.97
CA PHE A 508 6.29 7.28 -12.92
C PHE A 508 5.49 6.75 -11.73
N SER A 509 5.99 5.70 -11.08
CA SER A 509 5.29 5.00 -9.99
C SER A 509 5.57 5.67 -8.64
N SER A 510 4.55 5.81 -7.79
CA SER A 510 4.75 6.27 -6.40
C SER A 510 5.61 5.32 -5.57
N ALA A 511 5.80 4.07 -6.01
CA ALA A 511 6.70 3.10 -5.39
C ALA A 511 8.15 3.13 -5.95
N GLY A 512 8.45 4.03 -6.89
CA GLY A 512 9.78 4.16 -7.50
C GLY A 512 10.71 5.11 -6.75
N ASN A 513 12.01 4.86 -6.78
CA ASN A 513 13.03 5.82 -6.31
C ASN A 513 13.53 6.63 -7.51
N TYR A 514 13.54 7.96 -7.37
CA TYR A 514 13.94 8.91 -8.40
C TYR A 514 14.91 9.91 -7.77
N ILE A 515 16.21 9.65 -7.90
CA ILE A 515 17.30 10.38 -7.25
C ILE A 515 17.96 11.34 -8.24
N VAL A 516 18.32 12.54 -7.79
CA VAL A 516 18.94 13.58 -8.64
C VAL A 516 20.23 13.04 -9.26
N GLY A 517 20.40 13.24 -10.57
CA GLY A 517 21.54 12.74 -11.33
C GLY A 517 21.45 11.27 -11.75
N THR A 518 20.40 10.53 -11.35
CA THR A 518 20.07 9.23 -11.97
C THR A 518 19.19 9.44 -13.21
N ALA A 519 19.52 8.77 -14.30
CA ALA A 519 18.79 8.88 -15.56
C ALA A 519 17.67 7.83 -15.63
N ALA A 520 16.43 8.27 -15.89
CA ALA A 520 15.29 7.38 -16.10
C ALA A 520 15.02 7.21 -17.61
N SER A 521 15.22 5.99 -18.12
CA SER A 521 14.82 5.63 -19.49
C SER A 521 13.29 5.59 -19.58
N LEU A 522 12.70 6.43 -20.44
CA LEU A 522 11.28 6.37 -20.77
C LEU A 522 11.02 5.21 -21.74
N ILE A 523 11.81 5.17 -22.82
CA ILE A 523 11.89 4.05 -23.76
C ILE A 523 13.38 3.77 -24.04
N TYR A 524 13.78 2.50 -24.05
CA TYR A 524 15.11 2.04 -24.42
C TYR A 524 15.04 1.04 -25.59
N SER A 525 15.91 1.21 -26.59
CA SER A 525 16.15 0.21 -27.64
C SER A 525 17.62 0.17 -28.05
N PRO A 526 18.31 -0.98 -27.94
CA PRO A 526 19.70 -1.12 -28.35
C PRO A 526 19.90 -1.01 -29.87
N THR A 527 18.82 -1.13 -30.66
CA THR A 527 18.85 -1.01 -32.13
C THR A 527 18.35 0.34 -32.64
N GLY A 528 17.97 1.25 -31.74
CA GLY A 528 17.74 2.66 -32.02
C GLY A 528 16.28 3.11 -31.95
N ILE A 529 16.11 4.40 -31.62
CA ILE A 529 14.83 5.07 -31.49
C ILE A 529 14.71 6.17 -32.57
N SER A 530 13.67 6.07 -33.38
CA SER A 530 13.38 6.96 -34.49
C SER A 530 12.10 7.74 -34.18
N ASN A 531 12.22 8.96 -33.64
CA ASN A 531 11.07 9.87 -33.52
C ASN A 531 10.99 10.76 -34.78
N LEU A 532 9.87 10.67 -35.50
CA LEU A 532 9.59 11.45 -36.72
C LEU A 532 8.48 12.50 -36.52
N GLY A 533 7.90 12.62 -35.31
CA GLY A 533 6.82 13.58 -35.03
C GLY A 533 5.90 13.28 -33.85
N SER A 534 6.23 12.33 -32.97
CA SER A 534 5.49 12.15 -31.71
C SER A 534 5.81 13.27 -30.72
N ALA A 535 4.77 13.88 -30.16
CA ALA A 535 4.83 14.94 -29.16
C ALA A 535 4.94 14.38 -27.73
N PHE A 536 5.28 15.24 -26.77
CA PHE A 536 5.42 14.87 -25.36
C PHE A 536 4.47 15.66 -24.47
N ALA A 537 3.76 14.95 -23.60
CA ALA A 537 2.91 15.56 -22.57
C ALA A 537 3.71 15.87 -21.30
N ALA A 538 3.06 16.58 -20.37
CA ALA A 538 3.52 16.66 -18.98
C ALA A 538 3.59 15.26 -18.33
N VAL A 539 4.49 15.11 -17.37
CA VAL A 539 4.71 13.87 -16.62
C VAL A 539 3.52 13.58 -15.71
N GLN A 540 3.01 12.35 -15.76
CA GLN A 540 2.24 11.79 -14.66
C GLN A 540 3.22 11.40 -13.54
N ALA A 541 3.52 12.39 -12.70
CA ALA A 541 4.45 12.28 -11.58
C ALA A 541 3.71 11.93 -10.29
N PRO A 542 4.31 11.10 -9.40
CA PRO A 542 3.83 10.96 -8.03
C PRO A 542 3.79 12.29 -7.28
N THR A 543 2.89 12.44 -6.30
CA THR A 543 2.83 13.61 -5.41
C THR A 543 4.19 13.86 -4.77
N GLY A 544 4.76 15.05 -4.98
CA GLY A 544 6.08 15.44 -4.47
C GLY A 544 7.27 15.05 -5.37
N ALA A 545 7.05 14.34 -6.49
CA ALA A 545 8.09 14.09 -7.49
C ALA A 545 8.05 15.15 -8.60
N HIS A 546 9.23 15.64 -9.01
CA HIS A 546 9.40 16.63 -10.06
C HIS A 546 10.55 16.24 -10.98
N PHE A 547 10.44 16.49 -12.28
CA PHE A 547 11.38 16.01 -13.31
C PHE A 547 11.58 17.06 -14.42
N SER A 548 12.71 17.04 -15.15
CA SER A 548 13.06 18.03 -16.18
C SER A 548 12.89 17.53 -17.63
N ASN A 549 12.85 18.43 -18.62
CA ASN A 549 12.48 18.14 -20.02
C ASN A 549 13.11 16.87 -20.65
N ILE A 550 12.36 16.23 -21.56
CA ILE A 550 12.81 15.04 -22.30
C ILE A 550 13.97 15.36 -23.24
N GLY A 551 14.95 14.46 -23.30
CA GLY A 551 15.97 14.41 -24.34
C GLY A 551 15.99 13.05 -25.05
N ALA A 552 16.34 13.05 -26.34
CA ALA A 552 16.54 11.83 -27.11
C ALA A 552 18.04 11.60 -27.34
N SER A 553 18.53 10.43 -26.93
CA SER A 553 19.77 9.83 -27.41
C SER A 553 19.42 8.71 -28.39
N GLY A 554 20.33 8.36 -29.30
CA GLY A 554 20.02 7.48 -30.46
C GLY A 554 19.40 6.12 -30.10
N THR A 555 19.72 5.57 -28.93
CA THR A 555 19.20 4.30 -28.38
C THR A 555 18.26 4.47 -27.18
N THR A 556 18.14 5.67 -26.60
CA THR A 556 17.37 5.90 -25.37
C THR A 556 16.63 7.22 -25.39
N LEU A 557 15.33 7.16 -25.19
CA LEU A 557 14.50 8.32 -24.90
C LEU A 557 14.55 8.54 -23.39
N ILE A 558 15.26 9.59 -22.96
CA ILE A 558 15.59 9.85 -21.57
C ILE A 558 14.67 10.95 -21.06
N TYR A 559 13.99 10.70 -19.95
CA TYR A 559 13.40 11.77 -19.17
C TYR A 559 14.50 12.33 -18.27
N TYR A 560 15.00 13.55 -18.52
CA TYR A 560 16.17 14.02 -17.79
C TYR A 560 15.82 14.31 -16.34
N ASN A 561 16.66 13.78 -15.46
CA ASN A 561 16.87 14.13 -14.05
C ASN A 561 15.59 14.41 -13.23
N PRO A 562 15.33 13.60 -12.20
CA PRO A 562 14.57 14.06 -11.03
C PRO A 562 15.17 15.40 -10.56
N LEU A 563 14.32 16.40 -10.36
CA LEU A 563 14.71 17.76 -9.96
C LEU A 563 14.96 17.88 -8.45
N MET A 564 14.65 16.81 -7.72
CA MET A 564 14.81 16.62 -6.28
C MET A 564 14.78 15.11 -5.97
N ASP A 565 15.23 14.69 -4.79
CA ASP A 565 15.26 13.26 -4.43
C ASP A 565 13.88 12.76 -3.98
N TYR A 566 13.31 11.80 -4.71
CA TYR A 566 12.06 11.12 -4.35
C TYR A 566 12.33 9.65 -4.00
N VAL A 567 11.91 9.23 -2.80
CA VAL A 567 12.02 7.85 -2.30
C VAL A 567 10.62 7.26 -2.17
N GLY A 568 10.18 6.57 -3.21
CA GLY A 568 8.87 5.91 -3.27
C GLY A 568 8.87 4.48 -2.75
N GLY A 569 10.01 3.79 -2.80
CA GLY A 569 10.23 2.43 -2.29
C GLY A 569 11.36 2.40 -1.26
N ALA A 570 12.01 1.24 -1.10
CA ALA A 570 13.12 1.10 -0.17
C ALA A 570 14.41 1.71 -0.73
N GLN A 571 15.07 2.57 0.06
CA GLN A 571 16.36 3.19 -0.25
C GLN A 571 17.30 3.04 0.96
N ALA A 572 18.42 2.36 0.80
CA ALA A 572 19.34 2.09 1.91
C ALA A 572 19.92 3.39 2.52
N SER A 573 20.32 4.34 1.67
CA SER A 573 20.81 5.64 2.10
C SER A 573 20.72 6.70 1.00
N VAL A 574 20.79 7.97 1.43
CA VAL A 574 21.04 9.14 0.59
C VAL A 574 22.24 9.86 1.20
N SER A 575 23.19 10.29 0.36
CA SER A 575 24.46 10.86 0.82
C SER A 575 24.77 12.16 0.09
N VAL A 576 24.53 13.29 0.76
CA VAL A 576 24.84 14.63 0.27
C VAL A 576 26.27 14.96 0.70
N GLY A 577 27.20 14.85 -0.25
CA GLY A 577 28.63 15.12 -0.06
C GLY A 577 28.95 16.62 -0.13
N SER A 578 30.05 17.01 -0.77
CA SER A 578 30.37 18.42 -1.08
C SER A 578 29.42 19.08 -2.10
N THR A 579 28.42 18.35 -2.58
CA THR A 579 27.37 18.81 -3.50
C THR A 579 26.21 19.49 -2.74
N VAL A 580 25.33 20.16 -3.48
CA VAL A 580 24.09 20.73 -2.94
C VAL A 580 22.90 19.94 -3.47
N LEU A 581 22.15 19.28 -2.58
CA LEU A 581 20.83 18.75 -2.91
C LEU A 581 19.82 19.91 -2.82
N ASN A 582 19.39 20.43 -3.96
CA ASN A 582 18.47 21.56 -4.01
C ASN A 582 17.01 21.08 -4.11
N GLY A 583 16.10 21.89 -3.59
CA GLY A 583 14.72 21.88 -4.06
C GLY A 583 14.58 22.46 -5.48
N VAL A 584 13.39 22.35 -6.05
CA VAL A 584 13.17 22.64 -7.47
C VAL A 584 13.02 24.13 -7.74
N SER A 585 12.25 24.84 -6.90
CA SER A 585 11.95 26.27 -7.03
C SER A 585 11.38 26.84 -5.72
N THR A 586 11.06 28.13 -5.68
CA THR A 586 10.32 28.73 -4.55
C THR A 586 8.88 28.20 -4.40
N ILE A 587 8.27 27.71 -5.50
CA ILE A 587 6.92 27.10 -5.49
C ILE A 587 7.00 25.61 -5.09
N TYR A 588 8.08 24.95 -5.48
CA TYR A 588 8.36 23.55 -5.19
C TYR A 588 9.69 23.42 -4.45
N PRO A 589 9.77 23.87 -3.18
CA PRO A 589 11.02 23.97 -2.43
C PRO A 589 11.53 22.64 -1.88
N THR A 590 10.81 21.53 -2.05
CA THR A 590 11.21 20.22 -1.51
C THR A 590 12.47 19.70 -2.21
N ALA A 591 13.48 19.33 -1.42
CA ALA A 591 14.75 18.77 -1.87
C ALA A 591 14.83 17.24 -1.70
N LEU A 592 14.14 16.71 -0.68
CA LEU A 592 14.00 15.28 -0.41
C LEU A 592 12.55 14.98 0.01
N TYR A 593 11.91 14.02 -0.65
CA TYR A 593 10.56 13.53 -0.34
C TYR A 593 10.56 12.00 -0.23
N ILE A 594 10.23 11.49 0.96
CA ILE A 594 10.06 10.06 1.20
C ILE A 594 8.55 9.81 1.31
N ALA A 595 8.02 9.03 0.35
CA ALA A 595 6.59 8.75 0.26
C ALA A 595 6.13 7.77 1.37
N SER A 596 4.82 7.68 1.60
CA SER A 596 4.24 6.73 2.55
C SER A 596 4.45 5.26 2.19
N THR A 597 4.75 4.96 0.92
CA THR A 597 5.16 3.64 0.42
C THR A 597 6.67 3.38 0.54
N GLY A 598 7.46 4.42 0.82
CA GLY A 598 8.93 4.36 0.80
C GLY A 598 9.56 4.10 2.16
N SER A 599 10.87 3.87 2.16
CA SER A 599 11.70 3.88 3.37
C SER A 599 13.11 4.36 3.04
N LEU A 600 13.68 5.20 3.91
CA LEU A 600 15.07 5.64 3.82
C LEU A 600 15.83 5.18 5.07
N GLY A 601 16.92 4.43 4.90
CA GLY A 601 17.71 3.92 6.02
C GLY A 601 18.54 5.01 6.73
N THR A 602 19.30 5.81 5.98
CA THR A 602 20.04 6.95 6.57
C THR A 602 20.27 8.07 5.54
N LEU A 603 19.98 9.31 5.94
CA LEU A 603 20.41 10.52 5.26
C LEU A 603 21.75 10.98 5.85
N THR A 604 22.85 10.80 5.12
CA THR A 604 24.14 11.43 5.49
C THR A 604 24.26 12.77 4.77
N ASN A 605 24.42 13.85 5.51
CA ASN A 605 24.64 15.19 4.97
C ASN A 605 25.97 15.75 5.50
N SER A 606 26.92 15.96 4.59
CA SER A 606 28.18 16.65 4.84
C SER A 606 28.37 17.90 3.96
N GLY A 607 27.31 18.34 3.28
CA GLY A 607 27.28 19.53 2.43
C GLY A 607 26.08 20.42 2.74
N THR A 608 25.21 20.63 1.75
CA THR A 608 24.01 21.45 1.92
C THR A 608 22.79 20.79 1.28
N ILE A 609 21.74 20.60 2.07
CA ILE A 609 20.39 20.37 1.57
C ILE A 609 19.70 21.75 1.58
N ARG A 610 19.27 22.21 0.40
CA ARG A 610 18.71 23.54 0.17
C ARG A 610 17.25 23.43 -0.28
N GLY A 611 16.37 23.14 0.67
CA GLY A 611 14.95 22.94 0.44
C GLY A 611 14.29 22.15 1.56
N ASN A 612 12.97 21.95 1.46
CA ASN A 612 12.21 21.19 2.45
C ASN A 612 12.60 19.70 2.40
N ILE A 613 12.59 19.06 3.57
CA ILE A 613 12.67 17.60 3.71
C ILE A 613 11.30 17.12 4.19
N VAL A 614 10.71 16.16 3.49
CA VAL A 614 9.41 15.58 3.82
C VAL A 614 9.53 14.07 3.92
N ASN A 615 9.08 13.49 5.03
CA ASN A 615 8.91 12.04 5.18
C ASN A 615 7.47 11.74 5.61
N LEU A 616 6.79 10.93 4.80
CA LEU A 616 5.44 10.44 5.06
C LEU A 616 5.42 8.93 5.35
N SER A 617 6.58 8.28 5.42
CA SER A 617 6.68 6.86 5.80
C SER A 617 6.60 6.70 7.33
N ALA A 618 6.25 5.50 7.78
CA ALA A 618 6.24 5.14 9.20
C ALA A 618 7.65 4.87 9.77
N ASN A 619 8.73 5.12 9.01
CA ASN A 619 10.12 4.89 9.43
C ASN A 619 10.73 6.21 9.94
N ASP A 620 11.56 6.14 10.99
CA ASP A 620 12.25 7.30 11.55
C ASP A 620 13.22 7.94 10.54
N LEU A 621 13.15 9.27 10.38
CA LEU A 621 14.08 10.01 9.53
C LEU A 621 15.44 10.16 10.23
N SER A 622 16.32 9.19 9.97
CA SER A 622 17.67 9.13 10.54
C SER A 622 18.66 10.00 9.74
N ILE A 623 19.15 11.07 10.35
CA ILE A 623 20.06 12.06 9.77
C ILE A 623 21.43 11.99 10.46
N ARG A 624 22.51 11.94 9.67
CA ARG A 624 23.90 12.05 10.15
C ARG A 624 24.59 13.25 9.52
N GLY A 625 25.25 14.06 10.34
CA GLY A 625 26.00 15.25 9.92
C GLY A 625 27.40 14.96 9.37
N GLY A 626 28.15 16.04 9.15
CA GLY A 626 29.55 15.99 8.76
C GLY A 626 30.47 15.53 9.90
N THR A 627 31.70 15.14 9.57
CA THR A 627 32.72 14.74 10.54
C THR A 627 33.82 15.80 10.69
N LEU A 628 34.56 15.75 11.80
CA LEU A 628 35.65 16.70 12.12
C LEU A 628 35.15 18.15 12.10
N THR A 629 35.59 18.97 11.15
CA THR A 629 35.18 20.37 10.94
C THR A 629 34.09 20.54 9.88
N THR A 630 33.73 19.47 9.17
CA THR A 630 32.68 19.50 8.13
C THR A 630 31.30 19.54 8.80
N ILE A 631 30.39 20.36 8.26
CA ILE A 631 29.06 20.60 8.83
C ILE A 631 27.99 20.36 7.77
N GLY A 632 27.07 19.43 8.03
CA GLY A 632 25.91 19.19 7.18
C GLY A 632 24.86 20.29 7.38
N THR A 633 24.67 21.14 6.38
CA THR A 633 23.69 22.24 6.44
C THR A 633 22.33 21.80 5.92
N LEU A 634 21.28 22.11 6.68
CA LEU A 634 19.87 22.00 6.30
C LEU A 634 19.31 23.43 6.27
N THR A 635 18.83 23.88 5.11
CA THR A 635 18.35 25.25 4.91
C THR A 635 17.31 25.33 3.79
N GLY A 636 16.48 26.37 3.75
CA GLY A 636 15.42 26.50 2.76
C GLY A 636 15.89 26.92 1.37
N TYR A 637 14.97 26.83 0.40
CA TYR A 637 15.26 27.18 -0.99
C TYR A 637 15.57 28.68 -1.15
N SER A 638 16.55 29.01 -1.99
CA SER A 638 16.96 30.38 -2.33
C SER A 638 17.23 31.32 -1.14
N GLY A 639 17.66 30.77 0.01
CA GLY A 639 17.96 31.56 1.22
C GLY A 639 16.76 31.83 2.13
N SER A 640 15.59 31.25 1.82
CA SER A 640 14.45 31.20 2.73
C SER A 640 14.69 30.21 3.88
N ILE A 641 13.81 30.24 4.89
CA ILE A 641 13.68 29.17 5.89
C ILE A 641 12.92 28.01 5.26
N GLY A 642 13.42 26.78 5.38
CA GLY A 642 12.73 25.57 4.92
C GLY A 642 11.99 24.85 6.04
N THR A 643 11.48 23.65 5.74
CA THR A 643 10.83 22.78 6.73
C THR A 643 11.35 21.35 6.69
N ILE A 644 11.60 20.76 7.85
CA ILE A 644 11.77 19.31 8.03
C ILE A 644 10.46 18.77 8.61
N THR A 645 9.68 18.05 7.79
CA THR A 645 8.35 17.54 8.14
C THR A 645 8.33 16.02 8.19
N ASN A 646 7.99 15.46 9.36
CA ASN A 646 8.05 14.03 9.67
C ASN A 646 6.99 13.68 10.73
N THR A 647 5.71 13.74 10.37
CA THR A 647 4.59 13.64 11.33
C THR A 647 4.16 12.20 11.62
N THR A 648 4.78 11.20 11.00
CA THR A 648 4.43 9.77 11.05
C THR A 648 5.42 8.89 11.83
N SER A 649 6.53 9.47 12.31
CA SER A 649 7.64 8.79 12.99
C SER A 649 8.52 9.83 13.73
N ASN A 650 9.68 9.45 14.26
CA ASN A 650 10.64 10.40 14.83
C ASN A 650 11.63 10.94 13.79
N VAL A 651 12.26 12.07 14.09
CA VAL A 651 13.49 12.53 13.41
C VAL A 651 14.66 12.25 14.34
N VAL A 652 15.66 11.51 13.86
CA VAL A 652 16.80 11.07 14.69
C VAL A 652 18.09 11.66 14.15
N LEU A 653 18.68 12.60 14.89
CA LEU A 653 19.99 13.16 14.61
C LEU A 653 21.03 12.22 15.24
N VAL A 654 21.57 11.33 14.40
CA VAL A 654 22.35 10.16 14.81
C VAL A 654 23.73 10.53 15.36
N SER A 655 24.49 11.33 14.60
CA SER A 655 25.84 11.77 14.96
C SER A 655 26.36 12.85 13.99
N GLY A 656 27.53 13.42 14.30
CA GLY A 656 28.22 14.39 13.44
C GLY A 656 27.72 15.83 13.60
N ASN A 657 28.34 16.76 12.88
CA ASN A 657 28.00 18.18 12.96
C ASN A 657 26.88 18.52 11.98
N LEU A 658 25.81 19.12 12.49
CA LEU A 658 24.66 19.60 11.71
C LEU A 658 24.45 21.10 11.95
N ARG A 659 24.05 21.80 10.90
CA ARG A 659 23.63 23.20 10.93
C ARG A 659 22.22 23.30 10.41
N ILE A 660 21.25 23.47 11.31
CA ILE A 660 19.83 23.53 10.97
C ILE A 660 19.41 24.99 10.82
N ASN A 661 18.78 25.33 9.71
CA ASN A 661 18.26 26.67 9.39
C ASN A 661 16.77 26.62 9.03
N ASP A 662 16.09 25.53 9.39
CA ASP A 662 14.73 25.17 8.99
C ASP A 662 13.83 25.00 10.22
N VAL A 663 12.53 25.19 10.02
CA VAL A 663 11.50 24.83 11.01
C VAL A 663 11.32 23.31 11.02
N ILE A 664 11.14 22.73 12.20
CA ILE A 664 10.97 21.28 12.34
C ILE A 664 9.54 20.97 12.77
N ASN A 665 8.89 20.02 12.10
CA ASN A 665 7.56 19.54 12.44
C ASN A 665 7.54 18.01 12.49
N VAL A 666 7.54 17.47 13.70
CA VAL A 666 7.38 16.02 13.95
C VAL A 666 5.96 15.66 14.42
N GLY A 667 5.01 16.61 14.39
CA GLY A 667 3.64 16.41 14.84
C GLY A 667 3.59 16.13 16.35
N THR A 668 3.19 14.90 16.73
CA THR A 668 3.19 14.42 18.13
C THR A 668 4.41 13.59 18.50
N ASN A 669 5.32 13.34 17.55
CA ASN A 669 6.50 12.48 17.74
C ASN A 669 7.68 13.27 18.34
N THR A 670 8.90 12.77 18.20
CA THR A 670 10.11 13.36 18.83
C THR A 670 11.18 13.73 17.79
N LEU A 671 11.81 14.89 17.97
CA LEU A 671 13.14 15.17 17.44
C LEU A 671 14.18 14.68 18.45
N VAL A 672 14.88 13.60 18.12
CA VAL A 672 15.87 12.95 18.98
C VAL A 672 17.28 13.37 18.57
N ASN A 673 18.05 14.00 19.46
CA ASN A 673 19.49 14.16 19.28
C ASN A 673 20.24 13.08 20.05
N ASN A 674 20.79 12.10 19.34
CA ASN A 674 21.46 10.92 19.89
C ASN A 674 23.00 11.00 19.85
N GLY A 675 23.57 12.18 19.56
CA GLY A 675 25.02 12.37 19.52
C GLY A 675 25.51 13.30 18.39
N ALA A 676 24.63 14.10 17.81
CA ALA A 676 25.00 15.15 16.86
C ALA A 676 25.38 16.45 17.59
N ASN A 677 26.36 17.16 17.03
CA ASN A 677 26.64 18.55 17.36
C ASN A 677 25.74 19.43 16.52
N VAL A 678 24.67 19.94 17.12
CA VAL A 678 23.65 20.72 16.42
C VAL A 678 23.91 22.20 16.64
N THR A 679 24.09 22.93 15.53
CA THR A 679 24.14 24.39 15.48
C THR A 679 22.91 24.91 14.76
N PHE A 680 22.40 26.08 15.14
CA PHE A 680 21.17 26.63 14.57
C PHE A 680 21.36 27.92 13.76
N GLY A 681 20.29 28.28 13.04
CA GLY A 681 20.19 29.51 12.27
C GLY A 681 20.27 30.76 13.12
N THR A 682 20.61 31.88 12.48
CA THR A 682 20.42 33.23 13.02
C THR A 682 18.95 33.62 12.87
N LEU A 683 18.06 32.83 13.48
CA LEU A 683 16.60 32.95 13.33
C LEU A 683 15.97 33.74 14.49
N GLY A 684 16.69 33.94 15.60
CA GLY A 684 16.17 34.47 16.86
C GLY A 684 15.31 33.44 17.60
N THR A 685 14.40 32.76 16.90
CA THR A 685 13.63 31.63 17.41
C THR A 685 13.63 30.48 16.40
N ILE A 686 13.92 29.28 16.88
CA ILE A 686 13.86 28.02 16.14
C ILE A 686 12.58 27.31 16.57
N SER A 687 11.64 27.10 15.65
CA SER A 687 10.38 26.43 15.97
C SER A 687 10.46 24.92 15.74
N LEU A 688 10.10 24.15 16.78
CA LEU A 688 9.88 22.71 16.76
C LEU A 688 8.43 22.42 17.14
N THR A 689 7.64 21.90 16.19
CA THR A 689 6.32 21.32 16.47
C THR A 689 6.50 19.85 16.85
N GLY A 690 6.12 19.51 18.08
CA GLY A 690 6.29 18.18 18.68
C GLY A 690 7.31 18.17 19.83
N ASN A 691 7.78 16.98 20.21
CA ASN A 691 8.66 16.79 21.36
C ASN A 691 10.15 16.86 20.99
N PHE A 692 11.01 17.12 21.98
CA PHE A 692 12.47 17.06 21.85
C PHE A 692 13.09 16.10 22.86
N ALA A 693 14.10 15.34 22.45
CA ALA A 693 14.90 14.52 23.35
C ALA A 693 16.38 14.54 22.95
N GLN A 694 17.21 15.21 23.75
CA GLN A 694 18.66 15.03 23.69
C GLN A 694 19.00 13.83 24.58
N THR A 695 19.29 12.68 23.96
CA THR A 695 19.45 11.37 24.64
C THR A 695 20.91 11.01 24.91
N SER A 696 21.86 11.75 24.31
CA SER A 696 23.29 11.45 24.39
C SER A 696 24.08 12.61 24.96
N THR A 697 24.84 12.29 26.01
CA THR A 697 25.72 13.21 26.74
C THR A 697 26.88 13.74 25.88
N LEU A 698 27.16 13.08 24.76
CA LEU A 698 28.22 13.43 23.80
C LEU A 698 27.75 14.41 22.71
N GLY A 699 26.44 14.60 22.54
CA GLY A 699 25.88 15.58 21.61
C GLY A 699 25.82 16.96 22.23
N THR A 700 26.12 18.00 21.44
CA THR A 700 26.02 19.41 21.87
C THR A 700 24.87 20.13 21.17
N LEU A 701 24.19 21.01 21.90
CA LEU A 701 23.08 21.83 21.39
C LEU A 701 23.50 23.31 21.40
N SER A 702 24.12 23.77 20.32
CA SER A 702 24.61 25.15 20.18
C SER A 702 23.51 26.07 19.66
N LEU A 703 22.84 26.71 20.62
CA LEU A 703 21.76 27.68 20.40
C LEU A 703 22.31 29.11 20.25
N GLY A 704 23.40 29.41 20.95
CA GLY A 704 24.02 30.74 20.96
C GLY A 704 23.14 31.75 21.69
N THR A 705 22.52 32.66 20.93
CA THR A 705 21.52 33.63 21.42
C THR A 705 20.09 33.33 20.94
N ASN A 706 19.87 32.23 20.23
CA ASN A 706 18.55 31.84 19.75
C ASN A 706 17.75 31.08 20.81
N LEU A 707 16.43 31.26 20.81
CA LEU A 707 15.46 30.44 21.52
C LEU A 707 15.11 29.19 20.70
N LEU A 708 15.20 27.99 21.28
CA LEU A 708 14.54 26.78 20.77
C LEU A 708 13.13 26.68 21.37
N SER A 709 12.11 26.93 20.55
CA SER A 709 10.71 26.91 20.96
C SER A 709 10.03 25.60 20.55
N ILE A 710 9.52 24.86 21.53
CA ILE A 710 9.08 23.47 21.41
C ILE A 710 7.62 23.38 21.87
N SER A 711 6.72 22.97 20.98
CA SER A 711 5.28 22.89 21.28
C SER A 711 4.88 21.65 22.12
N GLY A 712 5.79 20.68 22.26
CA GLY A 712 5.64 19.49 23.08
C GLY A 712 6.55 19.52 24.31
N ALA A 713 6.82 18.34 24.86
CA ALA A 713 7.76 18.19 25.97
C ALA A 713 9.22 18.18 25.48
N ALA A 714 10.14 18.64 26.31
CA ALA A 714 11.58 18.60 26.05
C ALA A 714 12.33 17.83 27.14
N SER A 715 13.15 16.86 26.74
CA SER A 715 14.08 16.15 27.63
C SER A 715 15.52 16.47 27.24
N ILE A 716 16.31 17.00 28.18
CA ILE A 716 17.70 17.41 27.93
C ILE A 716 18.66 16.53 28.74
N ALA A 717 19.54 15.79 28.05
CA ALA A 717 20.72 15.14 28.61
C ALA A 717 21.95 15.47 27.76
N GLY A 718 22.92 16.21 28.32
CA GLY A 718 24.09 16.74 27.60
C GLY A 718 24.18 18.27 27.71
N THR A 719 25.09 18.86 26.95
CA THR A 719 25.40 20.30 27.02
C THR A 719 24.67 21.11 25.96
N VAL A 720 24.14 22.26 26.39
CA VAL A 720 23.53 23.33 25.60
C VAL A 720 24.44 24.56 25.68
N LEU A 721 24.96 25.02 24.53
CA LEU A 721 25.90 26.15 24.48
C LEU A 721 25.16 27.47 24.26
N SER A 722 25.32 28.39 25.22
CA SER A 722 24.91 29.79 25.12
C SER A 722 26.04 30.67 24.59
N ASN A 723 25.71 31.83 24.01
CA ASN A 723 26.68 32.79 23.49
C ASN A 723 26.45 34.20 24.05
N PHE A 724 26.86 34.38 25.30
CA PHE A 724 27.22 35.70 25.83
C PHE A 724 28.56 36.12 25.21
N THR A 725 28.66 37.37 24.75
CA THR A 725 29.77 37.84 23.90
C THR A 725 30.84 38.56 24.70
N THR A 726 32.11 38.16 24.53
CA THR A 726 33.28 38.78 25.19
C THR A 726 33.56 40.24 24.79
N THR A 727 32.72 40.84 23.95
CA THR A 727 32.81 42.22 23.45
C THR A 727 31.92 43.22 24.18
N VAL A 728 31.05 42.77 25.10
CA VAL A 728 30.17 43.65 25.90
C VAL A 728 30.31 43.38 27.40
N ASN A 729 29.82 44.30 28.23
CA ASN A 729 29.71 44.05 29.66
C ASN A 729 28.55 43.10 29.92
N HIS A 730 28.77 42.09 30.76
CA HIS A 730 27.73 41.22 31.30
C HIS A 730 27.70 41.30 32.83
N THR A 731 26.50 41.27 33.41
CA THR A 731 26.29 41.44 34.86
C THR A 731 25.63 40.24 35.50
N VAL A 732 25.90 40.02 36.79
CA VAL A 732 25.27 38.95 37.58
C VAL A 732 23.73 39.02 37.48
N GLY A 733 23.09 37.90 37.14
CA GLY A 733 21.64 37.82 36.96
C GLY A 733 21.13 38.22 35.56
N GLU A 734 21.99 38.66 34.64
CA GLU A 734 21.64 38.75 33.22
C GLU A 734 21.30 37.35 32.69
N ALA A 735 20.21 37.21 31.94
CA ALA A 735 19.77 35.91 31.45
C ALA A 735 19.20 35.94 30.03
N ILE A 736 19.38 34.85 29.30
CA ILE A 736 18.73 34.58 28.01
C ILE A 736 17.96 33.26 28.06
N THR A 737 16.77 33.23 27.48
CA THR A 737 15.96 32.02 27.35
C THR A 737 16.50 31.15 26.22
N LEU A 738 17.03 29.99 26.56
CA LEU A 738 17.57 29.02 25.60
C LEU A 738 16.46 28.12 25.04
N ILE A 739 15.58 27.59 25.89
CA ILE A 739 14.55 26.63 25.49
C ILE A 739 13.22 27.00 26.12
N SER A 740 12.12 26.88 25.37
CA SER A 740 10.75 26.87 25.87
C SER A 740 10.06 25.58 25.44
N ALA A 741 9.42 24.86 26.38
CA ALA A 741 8.76 23.58 26.10
C ALA A 741 7.32 23.57 26.64
N ASP A 742 6.33 23.82 25.79
CA ASP A 742 4.94 24.01 26.21
C ASP A 742 4.37 22.75 26.90
N GLY A 743 4.79 21.56 26.47
CA GLY A 743 4.44 20.27 27.06
C GLY A 743 5.26 19.86 28.30
N GLY A 744 6.17 20.71 28.78
CA GLY A 744 7.00 20.47 29.97
C GLY A 744 8.49 20.30 29.66
N LEU A 745 9.34 20.79 30.56
CA LEU A 745 10.79 20.65 30.48
C LEU A 745 11.30 19.66 31.53
N ASN A 746 12.01 18.62 31.08
CA ASN A 746 12.74 17.69 31.92
C ASN A 746 14.24 17.83 31.69
N LEU A 747 15.02 17.98 32.76
CA LEU A 747 16.48 17.93 32.72
C LEU A 747 16.91 16.61 33.31
N SER A 748 17.41 15.69 32.48
CA SER A 748 17.77 14.34 32.92
C SER A 748 19.08 14.29 33.73
N TYR A 749 19.70 15.46 33.96
CA TYR A 749 20.80 15.69 34.88
C TYR A 749 20.29 16.40 36.14
N GLY A 750 20.59 15.83 37.32
CA GLY A 750 20.16 16.38 38.61
C GLY A 750 20.82 17.70 39.03
N THR A 751 21.79 18.21 38.26
CA THR A 751 22.36 19.54 38.43
C THR A 751 22.55 20.21 37.05
N LEU A 752 22.29 21.52 36.98
CA LEU A 752 22.36 22.28 35.72
C LEU A 752 23.80 22.70 35.34
N THR A 753 24.76 22.45 36.23
CA THR A 753 26.19 22.62 36.04
C THR A 753 26.70 21.74 34.89
N GLY A 754 27.06 22.33 33.76
CA GLY A 754 27.50 21.62 32.54
C GLY A 754 26.37 21.30 31.55
N VAL A 755 25.10 21.49 31.95
CA VAL A 755 23.96 21.49 31.01
C VAL A 755 23.94 22.80 30.22
N VAL A 756 24.38 23.92 30.82
CA VAL A 756 24.59 25.19 30.11
C VAL A 756 26.02 25.67 30.29
N SER A 757 26.61 26.18 29.22
CA SER A 757 27.94 26.83 29.21
C SER A 757 27.97 28.09 28.35
N SER A 758 28.98 28.92 28.53
CA SER A 758 29.31 30.08 27.68
C SER A 758 30.35 29.71 26.61
N SER A 759 30.40 30.49 25.54
CA SER A 759 31.45 30.42 24.49
C SER A 759 32.70 31.25 24.82
N GLY A 760 32.68 32.06 25.88
CA GLY A 760 33.65 33.14 26.13
C GLY A 760 34.42 33.02 27.44
N THR A 761 35.75 33.04 27.37
CA THR A 761 36.66 33.02 28.52
C THR A 761 36.36 34.17 29.49
N GLY A 762 36.16 33.83 30.77
CA GLY A 762 35.86 34.78 31.85
C GLY A 762 34.36 35.02 32.10
N ILE A 763 33.47 34.62 31.20
CA ILE A 763 32.01 34.71 31.42
C ILE A 763 31.53 33.42 32.09
N ASN A 764 31.13 33.51 33.37
CA ASN A 764 30.61 32.38 34.14
C ASN A 764 29.10 32.32 33.96
N VAL A 765 28.56 31.17 33.56
CA VAL A 765 27.13 30.98 33.28
C VAL A 765 26.64 29.69 33.95
N THR A 766 25.42 29.72 34.50
CA THR A 766 24.68 28.54 34.92
C THR A 766 23.43 28.36 34.08
N GLY A 767 22.93 27.12 34.00
CA GLY A 767 21.52 26.91 33.67
C GLY A 767 20.64 27.25 34.87
N THR A 768 19.44 27.75 34.62
CA THR A 768 18.33 27.85 35.58
C THR A 768 17.01 27.55 34.89
N THR A 769 16.00 27.06 35.62
CA THR A 769 14.66 26.81 35.07
C THR A 769 13.62 27.74 35.68
N VAL A 770 12.74 28.25 34.81
CA VAL A 770 11.61 29.10 35.20
C VAL A 770 10.37 28.52 34.56
N GLY A 771 9.52 27.81 35.31
CA GLY A 771 8.45 26.99 34.72
C GLY A 771 9.03 25.98 33.71
N ASN A 772 8.52 26.01 32.47
CA ASN A 772 8.99 25.15 31.38
C ASN A 772 10.13 25.77 30.53
N TYR A 773 10.74 26.87 30.99
CA TYR A 773 11.81 27.55 30.28
C TYR A 773 13.19 27.17 30.84
N LEU A 774 14.16 26.84 29.96
CA LEU A 774 15.58 26.78 30.31
C LEU A 774 16.22 28.13 30.00
N LEU A 775 16.81 28.77 31.00
CA LEU A 775 17.55 30.02 30.87
C LEU A 775 19.04 29.77 31.11
N ALA A 776 19.88 30.48 30.36
CA ALA A 776 21.29 30.68 30.69
C ALA A 776 21.41 31.98 31.49
N MET A 777 21.98 31.93 32.70
CA MET A 777 22.12 33.09 33.58
C MET A 777 23.59 33.34 33.93
N VAL A 778 24.02 34.60 33.80
CA VAL A 778 25.38 35.06 34.11
C VAL A 778 25.59 35.13 35.62
N GLN A 779 26.67 34.50 36.09
CA GLN A 779 27.01 34.34 37.51
C GLN A 779 28.04 35.34 38.03
N ASN A 780 28.69 36.12 37.14
CA ASN A 780 29.77 37.03 37.49
C ASN A 780 29.64 38.40 36.81
N TYR A 781 30.44 39.37 37.26
CA TYR A 781 30.64 40.61 36.50
C TYR A 781 31.74 40.41 35.47
N TYR A 782 31.39 40.50 34.19
CA TYR A 782 32.33 40.46 33.07
C TYR A 782 32.38 41.84 32.40
N ILE A 783 33.52 42.51 32.43
CA ILE A 783 33.68 43.89 32.00
C ILE A 783 34.58 43.96 30.77
N ALA A 784 33.99 44.20 29.59
CA ALA A 784 34.69 44.32 28.31
C ALA A 784 34.83 45.77 27.80
N GLY A 785 33.99 46.68 28.30
CA GLY A 785 34.05 48.11 28.07
C GLY A 785 34.10 48.87 29.40
N THR A 786 33.58 50.10 29.45
CA THR A 786 33.52 50.88 30.69
C THR A 786 32.39 50.42 31.60
N TYR A 787 32.68 50.25 32.89
CA TYR A 787 31.72 50.01 33.96
C TYR A 787 32.06 50.86 35.19
N GLY A 788 31.04 51.22 35.97
CA GLY A 788 31.19 52.07 37.16
C GLY A 788 31.74 51.31 38.37
N THR A 789 31.13 51.52 39.53
CA THR A 789 31.41 50.73 40.73
C THR A 789 30.54 49.46 40.72
N ILE A 790 31.15 48.29 40.92
CA ILE A 790 30.44 47.07 41.31
C ILE A 790 30.15 47.19 42.81
N THR A 791 28.90 47.03 43.23
CA THR A 791 28.52 47.05 44.65
C THR A 791 27.99 45.69 45.07
N ASN A 792 28.66 45.04 46.03
CA ASN A 792 28.24 43.77 46.61
C ASN A 792 27.99 43.93 48.12
N THR A 793 26.74 43.76 48.54
CA THR A 793 26.32 43.77 49.96
C THR A 793 25.87 42.39 50.45
N GLY A 794 25.97 41.36 49.61
CA GLY A 794 25.57 39.98 49.89
C GLY A 794 26.68 38.99 49.52
N THR A 795 26.31 37.80 49.06
CA THR A 795 27.29 36.80 48.59
C THR A 795 27.27 36.72 47.06
N LEU A 796 28.44 36.95 46.44
CA LEU A 796 28.67 36.76 45.01
C LEU A 796 29.60 35.56 44.79
N THR A 797 29.13 34.50 44.12
CA THR A 797 29.87 33.23 43.97
C THR A 797 29.98 32.81 42.51
N ALA A 798 31.20 32.83 41.96
CA ALA A 798 31.53 32.26 40.64
C ALA A 798 33.04 32.03 40.50
N ALA A 799 33.48 31.11 39.62
CA ALA A 799 34.90 30.75 39.50
C ALA A 799 35.81 31.94 39.09
N SER A 800 35.22 32.96 38.46
CA SER A 800 35.81 34.30 38.36
C SER A 800 34.76 35.37 38.67
N ALA A 801 34.48 35.63 39.95
CA ALA A 801 33.40 36.50 40.44
C ALA A 801 33.41 37.92 39.85
N VAL A 802 34.59 38.48 39.58
CA VAL A 802 34.78 39.70 38.78
C VAL A 802 35.88 39.44 37.76
N TYR A 803 35.59 39.68 36.49
CA TYR A 803 36.54 39.56 35.38
C TYR A 803 36.52 40.83 34.54
N VAL A 804 37.63 41.56 34.50
CA VAL A 804 37.83 42.73 33.62
C VAL A 804 38.75 42.31 32.48
N ALA A 805 38.25 42.36 31.25
CA ALA A 805 39.01 42.07 30.05
C ALA A 805 40.04 43.19 29.78
N SER A 806 41.02 42.94 28.90
CA SER A 806 42.06 43.93 28.57
C SER A 806 41.54 45.20 27.90
N THR A 807 40.34 45.16 27.29
CA THR A 807 39.61 46.32 26.75
C THR A 807 38.71 47.00 27.77
N GLY A 808 38.45 46.36 28.92
CA GLY A 808 37.53 46.85 29.94
C GLY A 808 38.13 47.97 30.79
N THR A 809 37.27 48.80 31.38
CA THR A 809 37.65 49.74 32.43
C THR A 809 36.62 49.69 33.55
N LEU A 810 37.08 49.46 34.78
CA LEU A 810 36.24 49.36 35.98
C LEU A 810 36.55 50.54 36.91
N GLY A 811 35.54 51.10 37.58
CA GLY A 811 35.73 52.16 38.58
C GLY A 811 36.28 51.62 39.90
N ALA A 812 35.53 50.73 40.54
CA ALA A 812 35.92 50.03 41.77
C ALA A 812 35.05 48.78 42.00
N VAL A 813 35.48 47.91 42.91
CA VAL A 813 34.63 46.88 43.54
C VAL A 813 34.39 47.31 44.99
N SER A 814 33.20 47.79 45.30
CA SER A 814 32.74 48.04 46.66
C SER A 814 32.09 46.78 47.21
N ASN A 815 32.68 46.20 48.24
CA ASN A 815 32.26 44.95 48.85
C ASN A 815 32.06 45.15 50.36
N THR A 816 30.82 45.00 50.83
CA THR A 816 30.47 44.96 52.26
C THR A 816 29.87 43.61 52.65
N GLY A 817 29.97 42.62 51.76
CA GLY A 817 29.53 41.25 51.96
C GLY A 817 30.68 40.28 51.66
N VAL A 818 30.39 39.23 50.89
CA VAL A 818 31.37 38.19 50.53
C VAL A 818 31.45 38.03 49.01
N ILE A 819 32.66 38.00 48.48
CA ILE A 819 32.97 37.60 47.10
C ILE A 819 33.73 36.27 47.17
N GLN A 820 33.18 35.24 46.52
CA GLN A 820 33.67 33.87 46.52
C GLN A 820 34.11 33.45 45.12
N GLY A 821 35.41 33.23 44.95
CA GLY A 821 36.06 32.92 43.69
C GLY A 821 36.69 34.14 43.02
N SER A 822 37.53 33.88 42.02
CA SER A 822 38.65 34.77 41.70
C SER A 822 38.24 36.15 41.15
N ILE A 823 39.02 37.18 41.50
CA ILE A 823 38.97 38.47 40.81
C ILE A 823 40.12 38.52 39.81
N VAL A 824 39.82 38.83 38.54
CA VAL A 824 40.80 38.95 37.47
C VAL A 824 40.65 40.30 36.80
N ASN A 825 41.72 41.09 36.76
CA ASN A 825 41.78 42.32 35.97
C ASN A 825 42.96 42.26 35.01
N ASN A 826 42.62 42.17 33.72
CA ASN A 826 43.58 42.17 32.60
C ASN A 826 43.72 43.56 31.95
N SER A 827 43.06 44.60 32.48
CA SER A 827 43.18 45.97 32.00
C SER A 827 44.40 46.67 32.60
N VAL A 828 44.94 47.66 31.88
CA VAL A 828 46.09 48.49 32.32
C VAL A 828 45.72 49.58 33.34
N ARG A 829 44.62 49.39 34.09
CA ARG A 829 44.11 50.32 35.11
C ARG A 829 44.16 49.67 36.48
N ASP A 830 44.50 50.47 37.50
CA ASP A 830 44.58 50.00 38.89
C ASP A 830 43.22 49.45 39.37
N LEU A 831 43.24 48.25 39.97
CA LEU A 831 42.06 47.62 40.54
C LEU A 831 41.81 48.15 41.95
N THR A 832 40.74 48.93 42.13
CA THR A 832 40.35 49.46 43.44
C THR A 832 39.30 48.56 44.10
N LEU A 833 39.64 47.99 45.25
CA LEU A 833 38.78 47.17 46.09
C LEU A 833 38.45 47.94 47.38
N LEU A 834 37.19 48.28 47.58
CA LEU A 834 36.70 49.01 48.74
C LEU A 834 35.95 48.04 49.66
N GLY A 835 36.39 47.94 50.91
CA GLY A 835 35.77 47.12 51.94
C GLY A 835 34.58 47.80 52.64
N GLY A 836 34.19 47.21 53.76
CA GLY A 836 33.14 47.75 54.65
C GLY A 836 33.61 48.93 55.51
N SER A 837 32.75 49.32 56.45
CA SER A 837 33.03 50.33 57.47
C SER A 837 32.34 49.96 58.79
N ALA A 838 32.60 50.71 59.87
CA ALA A 838 31.91 50.58 61.16
C ALA A 838 31.81 49.14 61.73
N GLY A 839 32.87 48.33 61.55
CA GLY A 839 32.96 46.95 62.02
C GLY A 839 32.50 45.89 61.02
N THR A 840 31.80 46.25 59.95
CA THR A 840 31.56 45.35 58.81
C THR A 840 32.85 45.22 57.98
N PHE A 841 33.16 44.00 57.52
CA PHE A 841 34.27 43.73 56.60
C PHE A 841 33.74 43.25 55.25
N GLY A 842 34.40 43.65 54.16
CA GLY A 842 34.21 43.09 52.83
C GLY A 842 35.14 41.90 52.62
N THR A 843 34.60 40.70 52.50
CA THR A 843 35.38 39.46 52.39
C THR A 843 35.64 39.10 50.94
N PHE A 844 36.91 38.82 50.61
CA PHE A 844 37.36 38.23 49.34
C PHE A 844 37.97 36.87 49.65
N THR A 845 37.47 35.80 49.04
CA THR A 845 37.83 34.42 49.39
C THR A 845 37.64 33.47 48.21
N GLY A 846 38.23 32.27 48.27
CA GLY A 846 38.05 31.24 47.24
C GLY A 846 36.60 30.75 47.08
N LEU A 847 36.37 30.01 45.99
CA LEU A 847 35.03 29.64 45.50
C LEU A 847 34.14 28.89 46.52
N THR A 848 34.73 28.20 47.49
CA THR A 848 34.02 27.48 48.56
C THR A 848 33.77 28.32 49.81
N GLY A 849 34.30 29.55 49.88
CA GLY A 849 34.32 30.39 51.08
C GLY A 849 35.26 29.92 52.20
N THR A 850 35.92 28.77 52.05
CA THR A 850 36.69 28.10 53.12
C THR A 850 38.20 28.00 52.88
N LEU A 851 38.64 28.08 51.63
CA LEU A 851 40.05 28.03 51.24
C LEU A 851 40.41 29.28 50.43
N PRO A 852 41.70 29.70 50.42
CA PRO A 852 42.10 30.84 49.62
C PRO A 852 41.90 30.66 48.12
N GLY A 853 41.39 31.70 47.47
CA GLY A 853 41.30 31.83 46.02
C GLY A 853 42.39 32.77 45.49
N SER A 854 42.04 33.58 44.48
CA SER A 854 43.03 34.46 43.84
C SER A 854 42.47 35.80 43.36
N ILE A 855 43.27 36.85 43.56
CA ILE A 855 43.12 38.18 42.95
C ILE A 855 44.30 38.36 41.99
N VAL A 856 44.04 38.42 40.68
CA VAL A 856 45.06 38.48 39.63
C VAL A 856 44.98 39.80 38.89
N ASN A 857 46.05 40.59 38.98
CA ASN A 857 46.13 41.96 38.48
C ASN A 857 47.59 42.30 38.12
N THR A 858 48.08 41.74 37.01
CA THR A 858 49.51 41.81 36.63
C THR A 858 49.86 42.94 35.65
N ALA A 859 48.91 43.85 35.38
CA ALA A 859 49.05 44.97 34.43
C ALA A 859 48.91 46.36 35.08
N SER A 860 48.74 46.41 36.40
CA SER A 860 48.52 47.63 37.19
C SER A 860 48.68 47.33 38.70
N ASN A 861 48.44 48.30 39.58
CA ASN A 861 48.40 48.09 41.02
C ASN A 861 47.02 47.62 41.50
N VAL A 862 46.96 47.05 42.70
CA VAL A 862 45.70 46.80 43.42
C VAL A 862 45.66 47.73 44.62
N THR A 863 44.58 48.50 44.80
CA THR A 863 44.37 49.36 45.96
C THR A 863 43.23 48.82 46.82
N LEU A 864 43.52 48.49 48.08
CA LEU A 864 42.54 48.20 49.13
C LEU A 864 42.25 49.47 49.93
N SER A 865 41.00 49.66 50.37
CA SER A 865 40.68 50.67 51.40
C SER A 865 39.39 50.28 52.14
N GLY A 866 39.12 50.90 53.30
CA GLY A 866 38.06 50.46 54.21
C GLY A 866 38.39 49.13 54.92
N ASN A 867 37.38 48.45 55.42
CA ASN A 867 37.53 47.18 56.17
C ASN A 867 37.47 45.99 55.21
N VAL A 868 38.61 45.37 54.91
CA VAL A 868 38.75 44.26 53.96
C VAL A 868 39.18 42.98 54.69
N ALA A 869 38.40 41.91 54.56
CA ALA A 869 38.83 40.58 54.97
C ALA A 869 39.43 39.87 53.74
N LEU A 870 40.76 39.76 53.70
CA LEU A 870 41.48 39.16 52.58
C LEU A 870 41.78 37.70 52.90
N ASN A 871 41.09 36.81 52.19
CA ASN A 871 41.29 35.37 52.20
C ASN A 871 41.59 34.88 50.76
N ASP A 872 42.28 35.68 49.95
CA ASP A 872 42.68 35.35 48.57
C ASP A 872 44.16 35.68 48.33
N HIS A 873 44.87 34.82 47.61
CA HIS A 873 46.24 35.09 47.18
C HIS A 873 46.28 36.18 46.10
N VAL A 874 47.17 37.16 46.23
CA VAL A 874 47.22 38.32 45.32
C VAL A 874 48.40 38.22 44.38
N ASN A 875 48.16 38.19 43.07
CA ASN A 875 49.20 38.26 42.05
C ASN A 875 49.19 39.63 41.37
N VAL A 876 50.16 40.46 41.78
CA VAL A 876 50.50 41.79 41.26
C VAL A 876 51.94 41.80 40.75
N THR A 877 52.34 40.76 40.00
CA THR A 877 53.72 40.61 39.50
C THR A 877 54.19 41.88 38.79
N GLY A 878 55.31 42.46 39.24
CA GLY A 878 55.86 43.73 38.72
C GLY A 878 55.24 45.01 39.30
N HIS A 879 54.20 44.89 40.13
CA HIS A 879 53.35 45.98 40.62
C HIS A 879 53.17 45.88 42.15
N THR A 880 52.28 46.70 42.72
CA THR A 880 52.07 46.80 44.18
C THR A 880 50.63 46.52 44.59
N LEU A 881 50.45 45.77 45.69
CA LEU A 881 49.23 45.74 46.48
C LEU A 881 49.31 46.82 47.57
N VAL A 882 48.45 47.83 47.49
CA VAL A 882 48.46 48.99 48.38
C VAL A 882 47.24 48.94 49.31
N ASN A 883 47.43 48.81 50.63
CA ASN A 883 46.37 49.11 51.59
C ASN A 883 46.41 50.60 51.96
N ASN A 884 45.47 51.36 51.41
CA ASN A 884 45.35 52.80 51.59
C ASN A 884 44.51 53.11 52.84
N GLY A 885 45.15 53.05 54.01
CA GLY A 885 44.58 53.41 55.31
C GLY A 885 43.45 52.51 55.83
N GLY A 886 43.17 51.38 55.18
CA GLY A 886 42.09 50.46 55.55
C GLY A 886 42.46 49.49 56.69
N SER A 887 41.45 48.81 57.21
CA SER A 887 41.62 47.68 58.13
C SER A 887 41.65 46.38 57.34
N LEU A 888 42.84 45.80 57.17
CA LEU A 888 43.03 44.52 56.48
C LEU A 888 43.00 43.38 57.50
N TYR A 889 42.09 42.42 57.34
CA TYR A 889 41.94 41.25 58.19
C TYR A 889 42.34 39.97 57.44
N LEU A 890 43.17 39.13 58.06
CA LEU A 890 43.72 37.91 57.49
C LEU A 890 43.24 36.68 58.31
N GLY A 891 42.46 35.82 57.67
CA GLY A 891 41.96 34.57 58.27
C GLY A 891 42.86 33.35 58.04
N SER A 892 43.84 33.46 57.13
CA SER A 892 44.78 32.40 56.77
C SER A 892 46.07 32.99 56.18
N ILE A 893 47.06 32.15 55.89
CA ILE A 893 48.28 32.56 55.17
C ILE A 893 47.92 32.99 53.74
N ILE A 894 48.29 34.21 53.35
CA ILE A 894 48.04 34.84 52.06
C ILE A 894 49.37 35.21 51.40
N SER A 895 49.58 34.73 50.17
CA SER A 895 50.72 35.16 49.36
C SER A 895 50.40 36.43 48.56
N VAL A 896 51.38 37.33 48.45
CA VAL A 896 51.39 38.49 47.55
C VAL A 896 52.58 38.34 46.60
N THR A 897 52.31 37.98 45.36
CA THR A 897 53.33 37.91 44.31
C THR A 897 53.50 39.30 43.70
N GLY A 898 54.55 40.02 44.08
CA GLY A 898 54.77 41.43 43.81
C GLY A 898 55.11 42.20 45.08
N ASN A 899 54.97 43.53 45.08
CA ASN A 899 55.22 44.38 46.25
C ASN A 899 53.96 44.54 47.12
N TYR A 900 54.14 44.86 48.39
CA TYR A 900 53.07 45.30 49.31
C TYR A 900 53.40 46.69 49.85
N SER A 901 52.39 47.53 50.04
CA SER A 901 52.53 48.82 50.70
C SER A 901 51.33 49.11 51.60
N GLN A 902 51.58 49.61 52.81
CA GLN A 902 50.53 50.08 53.70
C GLN A 902 50.97 51.31 54.48
N THR A 903 50.15 52.36 54.43
CA THR A 903 50.33 53.58 55.23
C THR A 903 49.08 53.80 56.07
N GLY A 904 49.23 53.73 57.39
CA GLY A 904 48.11 53.85 58.33
C GLY A 904 47.13 52.67 58.33
N GLY A 905 45.99 52.87 58.98
CA GLY A 905 44.94 51.87 59.13
C GLY A 905 45.30 50.76 60.13
N THR A 906 44.77 49.56 59.87
CA THR A 906 44.91 48.39 60.75
C THR A 906 45.30 47.16 59.93
N LEU A 907 46.04 46.25 60.55
CA LEU A 907 46.29 44.90 60.06
C LEU A 907 45.94 43.91 61.17
N ALA A 908 45.04 42.97 60.89
CA ALA A 908 44.41 42.11 61.88
C ALA A 908 44.50 40.64 61.50
N GLU A 909 44.68 39.75 62.48
CA GLU A 909 44.72 38.30 62.28
C GLU A 909 43.85 37.52 63.27
N LEU A 910 43.47 36.29 62.92
CA LEU A 910 42.54 35.46 63.69
C LEU A 910 43.16 34.69 64.87
N SER A 911 44.48 34.45 64.90
CA SER A 911 45.17 33.80 66.04
C SER A 911 46.68 33.70 65.83
N ALA A 912 47.49 34.26 66.73
CA ALA A 912 48.97 34.26 66.61
C ALA A 912 49.67 32.88 66.76
N ILE A 913 48.95 31.77 66.56
CA ILE A 913 49.46 30.39 66.62
C ILE A 913 49.15 29.60 65.32
N ASN A 914 48.09 29.95 64.58
CA ASN A 914 47.73 29.35 63.27
C ASN A 914 47.02 30.37 62.36
N GLY A 915 47.36 31.66 62.48
CA GLY A 915 46.56 32.78 61.98
C GLY A 915 46.87 33.23 60.57
N GLY A 916 46.55 34.50 60.32
CA GLY A 916 46.74 35.14 59.02
C GLY A 916 48.11 35.79 58.88
N GLU A 917 48.90 35.33 57.91
CA GLU A 917 50.23 35.85 57.56
C GLU A 917 50.23 36.33 56.10
N LEU A 918 50.95 37.41 55.79
CA LEU A 918 51.11 37.97 54.46
C LEU A 918 52.53 37.72 53.93
N ILE A 919 52.68 36.73 53.06
CA ILE A 919 53.97 36.36 52.47
C ILE A 919 54.17 37.14 51.16
N VAL A 920 55.03 38.17 51.17
CA VAL A 920 55.21 39.12 50.06
C VAL A 920 56.51 38.82 49.32
N SER A 921 56.44 38.47 48.03
CA SER A 921 57.62 38.05 47.26
C SER A 921 58.57 39.21 46.89
N GLY A 922 58.03 40.43 46.77
CA GLY A 922 58.76 41.67 46.60
C GLY A 922 58.97 42.42 47.91
N ALA A 923 59.15 43.74 47.83
CA ALA A 923 59.27 44.57 49.03
C ALA A 923 57.91 44.79 49.69
N ALA A 924 57.84 44.64 51.01
CA ALA A 924 56.73 45.08 51.84
C ALA A 924 57.09 46.37 52.58
N VAL A 925 56.43 47.48 52.27
CA VAL A 925 56.72 48.80 52.84
C VAL A 925 55.55 49.26 53.71
N VAL A 926 55.76 49.27 55.02
CA VAL A 926 54.70 49.40 56.04
C VAL A 926 55.03 50.55 56.98
N SER A 927 54.12 51.52 57.10
CA SER A 927 54.33 52.70 57.96
C SER A 927 53.08 53.15 58.72
N GLY A 928 53.21 53.37 60.03
CA GLY A 928 52.13 53.96 60.85
C GLY A 928 50.93 53.05 61.09
N VAL A 929 51.10 51.73 60.98
CA VAL A 929 50.01 50.74 61.00
C VAL A 929 49.75 50.23 62.41
N ASN A 930 48.47 50.02 62.76
CA ASN A 930 48.09 49.29 63.96
C ASN A 930 47.97 47.80 63.64
N TYR A 931 48.83 46.96 64.19
CA TYR A 931 48.66 45.51 64.21
C TYR A 931 47.74 45.11 65.38
N THR A 932 46.83 44.14 65.18
CA THR A 932 45.98 43.60 66.25
C THR A 932 45.68 42.10 66.09
N VAL A 933 45.55 41.36 67.19
CA VAL A 933 45.14 39.93 67.18
C VAL A 933 43.67 39.82 67.62
N VAL A 934 42.80 39.40 66.70
CA VAL A 934 41.36 39.30 66.96
C VAL A 934 41.03 37.92 67.53
N GLY A 935 40.63 37.89 68.80
CA GLY A 935 40.27 36.63 69.49
C GLY A 935 41.45 35.94 70.19
N ALA A 936 42.54 36.66 70.46
CA ALA A 936 43.62 36.20 71.33
C ALA A 936 43.08 35.70 72.69
N THR A 937 43.53 34.53 73.15
CA THR A 937 43.13 34.03 74.46
C THR A 937 44.12 34.49 75.53
N GLY A 938 43.61 34.99 76.65
CA GLY A 938 44.42 35.41 77.81
C GLY A 938 45.20 34.28 78.52
N ALA A 939 45.30 33.10 77.90
CA ALA A 939 46.14 31.98 78.33
C ALA A 939 47.54 32.00 77.69
N TYR A 940 47.78 32.86 76.69
CA TYR A 940 49.08 33.00 76.02
C TYR A 940 49.76 34.31 76.39
N HIS A 941 51.08 34.25 76.59
CA HIS A 941 51.92 35.42 76.85
C HIS A 941 52.48 35.93 75.51
N TYR A 942 51.95 37.04 75.00
CA TYR A 942 52.44 37.68 73.78
C TYR A 942 53.60 38.62 74.09
N LEU A 943 54.83 38.24 73.71
CA LEU A 943 56.02 39.07 73.88
C LEU A 943 56.24 39.98 72.66
N GLN A 944 56.34 41.28 72.91
CA GLN A 944 56.70 42.27 71.90
C GLN A 944 58.21 42.24 71.61
N GLY A 945 58.64 41.38 70.67
CA GLY A 945 60.04 41.31 70.24
C GLY A 945 60.34 40.26 69.16
N PRO A 946 61.45 40.38 68.41
CA PRO A 946 61.74 39.55 67.25
C PRO A 946 62.37 38.19 67.60
N ALA A 947 61.60 37.28 68.21
CA ALA A 947 61.97 35.86 68.33
C ALA A 947 60.76 34.94 68.61
N GLY A 948 60.52 33.94 67.76
CA GLY A 948 59.81 32.70 68.13
C GLY A 948 58.43 32.44 67.52
N ALA A 949 57.76 33.44 66.95
CA ALA A 949 56.52 33.29 66.19
C ALA A 949 56.67 33.84 64.77
N THR A 950 55.82 33.41 63.82
CA THR A 950 55.86 33.91 62.44
C THR A 950 55.49 35.39 62.37
N PRO A 951 56.17 36.20 61.53
CA PRO A 951 55.81 37.60 61.35
C PRO A 951 54.56 37.70 60.48
N ILE A 952 53.56 38.49 60.88
CA ILE A 952 52.35 38.71 60.06
C ILE A 952 52.65 39.26 58.65
N ILE A 953 53.81 39.86 58.42
CA ILE A 953 54.29 40.16 57.06
C ILE A 953 55.70 39.59 56.88
N ALA A 954 55.81 38.57 56.04
CA ALA A 954 57.07 37.99 55.58
C ALA A 954 57.41 38.58 54.20
N GLY A 955 57.95 39.81 54.20
CA GLY A 955 58.36 40.51 52.98
C GLY A 955 59.78 40.22 52.51
N GLY A 956 59.99 40.25 51.19
CA GLY A 956 61.28 40.03 50.52
C GLY A 956 62.27 41.20 50.63
N VAL A 957 63.31 41.17 49.79
CA VAL A 957 64.38 42.18 49.78
C VAL A 957 63.85 43.59 49.51
N GLY A 958 64.30 44.57 50.31
CA GLY A 958 63.82 45.96 50.26
C GLY A 958 62.62 46.27 51.15
N SER A 959 62.10 45.29 51.90
CA SER A 959 61.02 45.52 52.87
C SER A 959 61.42 46.47 54.00
N SER A 960 60.48 47.25 54.50
CA SER A 960 60.67 48.24 55.57
C SER A 960 59.43 48.35 56.44
N TYR A 961 59.62 48.32 57.76
CA TYR A 961 58.54 48.29 58.76
C TYR A 961 58.81 49.41 59.77
N THR A 962 57.94 50.42 59.80
CA THR A 962 58.17 51.67 60.55
C THR A 962 56.92 52.11 61.30
N SER A 963 57.10 52.66 62.50
CA SER A 963 56.00 53.21 63.32
C SER A 963 54.79 52.28 63.46
N ILE A 964 55.03 50.97 63.61
CA ILE A 964 53.96 49.98 63.81
C ILE A 964 53.59 49.95 65.29
N THR A 965 52.30 50.11 65.58
CA THR A 965 51.73 49.93 66.92
C THR A 965 51.19 48.50 67.02
N TYR A 966 51.47 47.81 68.13
CA TYR A 966 50.99 46.45 68.39
C TYR A 966 49.91 46.48 69.47
N ASP A 967 48.76 45.87 69.19
CA ASP A 967 47.66 45.63 70.11
C ASP A 967 47.45 44.11 70.27
N SER A 968 47.39 43.64 71.52
CA SER A 968 47.16 42.22 71.84
C SER A 968 45.70 41.78 71.68
N GLY A 969 44.74 42.71 71.58
CA GLY A 969 43.31 42.39 71.59
C GLY A 969 42.80 41.88 72.96
N VAL A 970 43.55 42.12 74.03
CA VAL A 970 43.34 41.68 75.43
C VAL A 970 43.71 42.83 76.37
#